data_AF-A0A9J5ZZW9-F1
#
_entry.id   AF-A0A9J5ZZW9-F1
#
_cell.length_a   1.000
_cell.length_b   1.000
_cell.length_c   1.000
_cell.angle_alpha   90.00
_cell.angle_beta   90.00
_cell.angle_gamma   90.00
#
_symmetry.space_group_name_H-M   'P 1'
#
loop_
_entity.id
_entity.type
_entity.pdbx_description
1 polymer ?
#
loop_
_entity_poly.entity_id
_entity_poly.type
_entity_poly.pdbx_seq_one_letter_code
_entity_poly.pdbx_strand_id
1 'polypeptide(L)'
;MEVFATSFNFHTFLAIRAVFLLSFSLQHAASAAFLGNETDKLALLGFKSQITEDPSRVFVSWNDSVHFCQWTGVKCGLRHVRVIRLNLKGLRLAGTISDHLGNLSFLNSLDLAENAFHEKIPQQLSRLPRLQYLNLSFNYLTGEIPVNLSHCVKLKSLVLDHNTLVGKIPYQVGSLTKLVKLYLENNNLTGNIPGSIGNLTSLEELYLSYNNLEGEVPASLARLTKLRLLRLFVNSLSGEFPPPLYNLSSLELISLSLNNFSGNLRSDFGNCFPKLQILFLAKCQFIGPIPSSLANASKLRELDFPLNNFTGNIPKGFGNLRNLLWLNVWSNHLGYGKHDDLDFVNSLTNCSSLQMLHFGGNQFGGTLPHSVGNLSSQLQRLLFFENRIGGNIPREISNLVNLNLLDIGSNNFIGSIPDSIGRITNLGALSLVNNLLTGVIPFSIGNLTGLVYLSLGLNRLEGNIPSTLGNCNQLLKLGFSENNLTGTIPQQLFGLSSLTDIYASYNSLTGPLPVDIGNWNHLTYLDFSYNNLSGMIPRTLGKCLTLGEIYMKGNSLQGTIPNLEDLPDLQSLDLSLNSLSGPIPHFIVNLTSLHYLNLSFNNLEGEVPVTGIFSNLSADVLSGNFKLCGGIQELHLQPCIYQKTRKKHVLALKFILTIVFAASFSILALLVVFLCWRRNLNNQPPPEDRSKSAHFYPNISYQELCTATDVASALHYLHHECQTPMIHCDIKPQNILLDEDLTAHLGDFGLVRLVPEFSNESDLHQFSSLGVLGTIGYAAPEYGMGSKVSVVGDMYSFGILILEIFTGRRPTDTLFQASSSLHHFVETALPEKVMEILDKTAFHGEMSKATYGEECWGSIKKEQMECLVGILEIGVACSAESPRDRLTMTQVYRLFIYINFQHKRGEENMDNNEKRDVDALRENISRMPLKEVVQYKLLSKEVRDMISHDAEFAQILFKRHKDSSTQLIYTVYDGWSVRNSFYKISLNPITQSVSTLPDEIEILASCNGLILIDFERVRRYCVFNPMTGEHQLIAYPNALPNNIESIGLAVEYPKADHYKLVTINKLEENSNLFYKFRLLASEQPGLWREILLRTNSFISLFVGGPHVYWGDSLYWLRKNGSVLAFDTKREEATLIDHPEFLDRDYECTVIATFDSANRCWMVPRTLDNFVLNQQGSFKGCPVRIGSKQVSFLVQNPQTRHYDLYEYDTNTNVYQNAAVLHRINTRMYCFHPTLASVHSTPDNDVLIDDQEHIAENLNDIKLFIIE
;
A
#
# COMPACT_ATOMS: atom_id res chain seq x y z
N MET A 1 71.70 -67.51 -51.87
CA MET A 1 71.63 -68.91 -52.34
C MET A 1 70.35 -69.48 -51.77
N GLU A 2 69.33 -69.98 -52.47
CA GLU A 2 69.02 -70.35 -53.87
C GLU A 2 67.47 -70.39 -53.90
N VAL A 3 66.75 -69.74 -54.83
CA VAL A 3 66.40 -70.17 -56.20
C VAL A 3 65.42 -71.37 -56.26
N PHE A 4 64.28 -71.10 -56.91
CA PHE A 4 63.21 -71.94 -57.48
C PHE A 4 62.02 -72.46 -56.65
N ALA A 5 60.87 -71.93 -57.05
CA ALA A 5 59.50 -72.37 -56.80
C ALA A 5 59.13 -73.67 -57.53
N THR A 6 58.12 -74.39 -57.04
CA THR A 6 57.12 -75.05 -57.90
C THR A 6 55.75 -75.17 -57.22
N SER A 7 54.81 -74.40 -57.77
CA SER A 7 53.36 -74.63 -57.92
C SER A 7 52.56 -75.30 -56.78
N PHE A 8 52.03 -74.48 -55.88
CA PHE A 8 50.61 -74.54 -55.56
C PHE A 8 50.04 -73.12 -55.66
N ASN A 9 48.90 -73.01 -56.32
CA ASN A 9 48.42 -71.82 -57.01
C ASN A 9 48.03 -70.68 -56.02
N PHE A 10 49.03 -69.87 -55.65
CA PHE A 10 48.93 -68.77 -54.66
C PHE A 10 47.91 -67.70 -55.10
N HIS A 11 47.73 -67.50 -56.42
CA HIS A 11 46.73 -66.57 -56.95
C HIS A 11 45.29 -67.05 -56.76
N THR A 12 45.01 -68.35 -56.87
CA THR A 12 43.69 -68.89 -56.53
C THR A 12 43.43 -68.85 -55.02
N PHE A 13 44.45 -69.09 -54.18
CA PHE A 13 44.30 -69.00 -52.72
C PHE A 13 44.11 -67.54 -52.24
N LEU A 14 44.79 -66.58 -52.86
CA LEU A 14 44.58 -65.14 -52.62
C LEU A 14 43.24 -64.64 -53.17
N ALA A 15 42.80 -65.11 -54.34
CA ALA A 15 41.50 -64.75 -54.88
C ALA A 15 40.36 -65.34 -54.03
N ILE A 16 40.48 -66.57 -53.55
CA ILE A 16 39.52 -67.18 -52.62
C ILE A 16 39.57 -66.45 -51.28
N ARG A 17 40.73 -66.10 -50.72
CA ARG A 17 40.83 -65.27 -49.50
C ARG A 17 40.27 -63.86 -49.70
N ALA A 18 40.47 -63.23 -50.84
CA ALA A 18 39.94 -61.90 -51.15
C ALA A 18 38.41 -61.94 -51.33
N VAL A 19 37.87 -62.99 -51.97
CA VAL A 19 36.43 -63.22 -52.09
C VAL A 19 35.82 -63.57 -50.73
N PHE A 20 36.47 -64.39 -49.90
CA PHE A 20 36.04 -64.67 -48.53
C PHE A 20 36.12 -63.42 -47.65
N LEU A 21 37.15 -62.58 -47.77
CA LEU A 21 37.27 -61.32 -47.02
C LEU A 21 36.28 -60.27 -47.51
N LEU A 22 35.98 -60.20 -48.81
CA LEU A 22 34.94 -59.35 -49.40
C LEU A 22 33.54 -59.83 -49.01
N SER A 23 33.27 -61.14 -48.99
CA SER A 23 32.00 -61.71 -48.55
C SER A 23 31.81 -61.55 -47.04
N PHE A 24 32.88 -61.70 -46.24
CA PHE A 24 32.85 -61.51 -44.78
C PHE A 24 32.69 -60.02 -44.42
N SER A 25 33.30 -59.09 -45.18
CA SER A 25 33.12 -57.65 -44.99
C SER A 25 31.78 -57.13 -45.53
N LEU A 26 31.24 -57.69 -46.61
CA LEU A 26 29.86 -57.44 -47.07
C LEU A 26 28.82 -58.01 -46.10
N GLN A 27 29.05 -59.20 -45.51
CA GLN A 27 28.20 -59.75 -44.45
C GLN A 27 28.29 -58.93 -43.16
N HIS A 28 29.46 -58.41 -42.78
CA HIS A 28 29.60 -57.53 -41.62
C HIS A 28 29.00 -56.13 -41.86
N ALA A 29 29.10 -55.58 -43.08
CA ALA A 29 28.46 -54.31 -43.43
C ALA A 29 26.92 -54.44 -43.52
N ALA A 30 26.41 -55.53 -44.07
CA ALA A 30 24.98 -55.85 -44.09
C ALA A 30 24.44 -56.16 -42.68
N SER A 31 25.20 -56.91 -41.86
CA SER A 31 24.87 -57.19 -40.46
C SER A 31 24.89 -55.92 -39.60
N ALA A 32 25.88 -55.02 -39.76
CA ALA A 32 25.93 -53.75 -39.06
C ALA A 32 24.82 -52.77 -39.49
N ALA A 33 24.41 -52.80 -40.76
CA ALA A 33 23.25 -52.04 -41.25
C ALA A 33 21.92 -52.61 -40.71
N PHE A 34 21.81 -53.94 -40.59
CA PHE A 34 20.65 -54.64 -40.01
C PHE A 34 20.53 -54.39 -38.50
N LEU A 35 21.64 -54.51 -37.76
CA LEU A 35 21.74 -54.19 -36.31
C LEU A 35 21.42 -52.71 -36.02
N GLY A 36 21.86 -51.79 -36.88
CA GLY A 36 21.59 -50.36 -36.73
C GLY A 36 20.13 -49.96 -36.92
N ASN A 37 19.42 -50.63 -37.85
CA ASN A 37 18.00 -50.42 -38.09
C ASN A 37 17.14 -50.97 -36.94
N GLU A 38 17.48 -52.15 -36.42
CA GLU A 38 16.79 -52.71 -35.24
C GLU A 38 16.99 -51.83 -33.99
N THR A 39 18.19 -51.28 -33.81
CA THR A 39 18.47 -50.36 -32.69
C THR A 39 17.59 -49.09 -32.75
N ASP A 40 17.42 -48.50 -33.93
CA ASP A 40 16.57 -47.30 -34.08
C ASP A 40 15.09 -47.60 -33.85
N LYS A 41 14.60 -48.73 -34.40
CA LYS A 41 13.23 -49.20 -34.18
C LYS A 41 12.95 -49.42 -32.69
N LEU A 42 13.83 -50.13 -31.98
CA LEU A 42 13.70 -50.38 -30.54
C LEU A 42 13.75 -49.09 -29.73
N ALA A 43 14.60 -48.12 -30.12
CA ALA A 43 14.66 -46.82 -29.45
C ALA A 43 13.35 -46.02 -29.60
N LEU A 44 12.74 -46.04 -30.79
CA LEU A 44 11.44 -45.42 -31.03
C LEU A 44 10.32 -46.14 -30.26
N LEU A 45 10.30 -47.47 -30.24
CA LEU A 45 9.32 -48.22 -29.46
C LEU A 45 9.47 -47.98 -27.94
N GLY A 46 10.70 -47.88 -27.44
CA GLY A 46 10.99 -47.51 -26.06
C GLY A 46 10.64 -46.05 -25.73
N PHE A 47 10.55 -45.17 -26.72
CA PHE A 47 9.95 -43.84 -26.57
C PHE A 47 8.43 -43.92 -26.49
N LYS A 48 7.80 -44.63 -27.43
CA LYS A 48 6.35 -44.85 -27.47
C LYS A 48 5.83 -45.45 -26.15
N SER A 49 6.59 -46.33 -25.50
CA SER A 49 6.17 -46.96 -24.24
C SER A 49 6.12 -46.00 -23.04
N GLN A 50 6.76 -44.83 -23.12
CA GLN A 50 6.73 -43.80 -22.07
C GLN A 50 5.62 -42.75 -22.29
N ILE A 51 4.86 -42.88 -23.38
CA ILE A 51 3.73 -42.01 -23.68
C ILE A 51 2.48 -42.57 -23.01
N THR A 52 1.86 -41.76 -22.18
CA THR A 52 0.62 -42.09 -21.47
C THR A 52 -0.62 -41.71 -22.29
N GLU A 53 -0.55 -40.61 -23.04
CA GLU A 53 -1.67 -40.12 -23.86
C GLU A 53 -1.23 -39.75 -25.28
N ASP A 54 -2.02 -40.18 -26.27
CA ASP A 54 -1.87 -39.86 -27.70
C ASP A 54 -3.22 -39.49 -28.32
N PRO A 55 -3.76 -38.30 -28.04
CA PRO A 55 -5.06 -37.85 -28.56
C PRO A 55 -5.06 -37.76 -30.09
N SER A 56 -3.92 -37.39 -30.67
CA SER A 56 -3.72 -37.27 -32.12
C SER A 56 -3.56 -38.62 -32.83
N ARG A 57 -3.56 -39.74 -32.09
CA ARG A 57 -3.43 -41.12 -32.59
C ARG A 57 -2.20 -41.31 -33.51
N VAL A 58 -1.12 -40.59 -33.23
CA VAL A 58 0.09 -40.57 -34.05
C VAL A 58 0.77 -41.94 -34.07
N PHE A 59 0.73 -42.65 -32.93
CA PHE A 59 1.36 -43.94 -32.76
C PHE A 59 0.60 -45.10 -33.41
N VAL A 60 -0.55 -44.85 -34.06
CA VAL A 60 -1.23 -45.84 -34.92
C VAL A 60 -0.35 -46.23 -36.09
N SER A 61 0.40 -45.28 -36.66
CA SER A 61 1.36 -45.54 -37.74
C SER A 61 2.60 -46.31 -37.26
N TRP A 62 2.89 -46.30 -35.96
CA TRP A 62 4.05 -46.95 -35.34
C TRP A 62 3.75 -48.42 -35.04
N ASN A 63 3.65 -49.21 -36.10
CA ASN A 63 3.34 -50.63 -36.06
C ASN A 63 4.26 -51.43 -37.01
N ASP A 64 4.19 -52.76 -36.93
CA ASP A 64 5.06 -53.67 -37.70
C ASP A 64 4.68 -53.81 -39.19
N SER A 65 3.56 -53.20 -39.63
CA SER A 65 3.07 -53.31 -41.01
C SER A 65 3.88 -52.48 -41.99
N VAL A 66 4.60 -51.44 -41.51
CA VAL A 66 5.42 -50.55 -42.33
C VAL A 66 6.77 -50.31 -41.66
N HIS A 67 7.80 -50.02 -42.47
CA HIS A 67 9.13 -49.70 -41.97
C HIS A 67 9.11 -48.40 -41.14
N PHE A 68 9.84 -48.33 -40.03
CA PHE A 68 9.80 -47.20 -39.08
C PHE A 68 10.12 -45.83 -39.70
N CYS A 69 10.81 -45.80 -40.84
CA CYS A 69 11.06 -44.58 -41.61
C CYS A 69 9.82 -43.96 -42.27
N GLN A 70 8.71 -44.70 -42.30
CA GLN A 70 7.40 -44.25 -42.79
C GLN A 70 6.46 -43.92 -41.62
N TRP A 71 6.89 -44.12 -40.38
CA TRP A 71 6.10 -43.75 -39.20
C TRP A 71 5.94 -42.23 -39.13
N THR A 72 4.76 -41.78 -38.71
CA THR A 72 4.47 -40.34 -38.58
C THR A 72 5.50 -39.68 -37.66
N GLY A 73 6.06 -38.56 -38.12
CA GLY A 73 7.09 -37.80 -37.41
C GLY A 73 8.52 -38.30 -37.55
N VAL A 74 8.75 -39.49 -38.13
CA VAL A 74 10.09 -40.09 -38.29
C VAL A 74 10.63 -39.82 -39.69
N LYS A 75 11.89 -39.35 -39.79
CA LYS A 75 12.60 -39.22 -41.07
C LYS A 75 13.94 -39.91 -41.02
N CYS A 76 14.21 -40.77 -42.00
CA CYS A 76 15.48 -41.49 -42.14
C CYS A 76 16.39 -40.92 -43.22
N GLY A 77 17.69 -41.18 -43.09
CA GLY A 77 18.69 -40.80 -44.09
C GLY A 77 18.67 -41.72 -45.32
N LEU A 78 18.77 -41.13 -46.51
CA LEU A 78 18.68 -41.83 -47.81
C LEU A 78 19.73 -42.94 -48.02
N ARG A 79 20.92 -42.83 -47.39
CA ARG A 79 22.03 -43.77 -47.59
C ARG A 79 22.14 -44.88 -46.56
N HIS A 80 21.70 -44.64 -45.33
CA HIS A 80 21.92 -45.55 -44.20
C HIS A 80 20.62 -46.04 -43.58
N VAL A 81 19.45 -45.50 -43.98
CA VAL A 81 18.12 -45.85 -43.46
C VAL A 81 18.01 -45.70 -41.92
N ARG A 82 18.88 -44.87 -41.34
CA ARG A 82 18.89 -44.52 -39.92
C ARG A 82 18.06 -43.27 -39.66
N VAL A 83 17.46 -43.16 -38.48
CA VAL A 83 16.65 -41.99 -38.09
C VAL A 83 17.55 -40.77 -37.98
N ILE A 84 17.20 -39.73 -38.73
CA ILE A 84 17.91 -38.44 -38.74
C ILE A 84 17.07 -37.30 -38.18
N ARG A 85 15.73 -37.39 -38.21
CA ARG A 85 14.83 -36.42 -37.56
C ARG A 85 13.65 -37.14 -36.91
N LEU A 86 13.28 -36.67 -35.73
CA LEU A 86 12.03 -36.99 -35.05
C LEU A 86 11.32 -35.66 -34.78
N ASN A 87 10.15 -35.47 -35.37
CA ASN A 87 9.30 -34.30 -35.17
C ASN A 87 7.91 -34.75 -34.74
N LEU A 88 7.57 -34.46 -33.50
CA LEU A 88 6.29 -34.77 -32.86
C LEU A 88 5.69 -33.51 -32.21
N LYS A 89 5.97 -32.34 -32.79
CA LYS A 89 5.50 -31.05 -32.29
C LYS A 89 3.97 -30.91 -32.36
N GLY A 90 3.35 -30.35 -31.32
CA GLY A 90 1.95 -29.89 -31.37
C GLY A 90 0.92 -31.02 -31.39
N LEU A 91 1.29 -32.21 -30.91
CA LEU A 91 0.48 -33.42 -31.03
C LEU A 91 -0.32 -33.73 -29.75
N ARG A 92 -0.20 -32.87 -28.72
CA ARG A 92 -0.82 -33.04 -27.40
C ARG A 92 -0.44 -34.36 -26.73
N LEU A 93 0.79 -34.83 -26.94
CA LEU A 93 1.31 -36.06 -26.32
C LEU A 93 1.59 -35.83 -24.84
N ALA A 94 1.19 -36.75 -23.97
CA ALA A 94 1.54 -36.71 -22.54
C ALA A 94 2.39 -37.92 -22.14
N GLY A 95 3.24 -37.74 -21.12
CA GLY A 95 4.16 -38.77 -20.61
C GLY A 95 5.55 -38.20 -20.35
N THR A 96 6.56 -39.09 -20.33
CA THR A 96 7.96 -38.71 -20.07
C THR A 96 8.84 -38.90 -21.29
N ILE A 97 9.90 -38.09 -21.39
CA ILE A 97 10.89 -38.25 -22.46
C ILE A 97 11.77 -39.45 -22.15
N SER A 98 11.67 -40.49 -22.98
CA SER A 98 12.40 -41.75 -22.79
C SER A 98 13.91 -41.64 -22.99
N ASP A 99 14.68 -42.22 -22.07
CA ASP A 99 16.14 -42.42 -22.16
C ASP A 99 16.57 -43.13 -23.45
N HIS A 100 15.70 -43.98 -24.01
CA HIS A 100 15.97 -44.74 -25.23
C HIS A 100 16.22 -43.85 -26.45
N LEU A 101 15.72 -42.62 -26.46
CA LEU A 101 16.02 -41.66 -27.54
C LEU A 101 17.51 -41.40 -27.70
N GLY A 102 18.30 -41.54 -26.63
CA GLY A 102 19.77 -41.44 -26.66
C GLY A 102 20.47 -42.48 -27.55
N ASN A 103 19.77 -43.56 -27.96
CA ASN A 103 20.32 -44.60 -28.83
C ASN A 103 20.19 -44.28 -30.33
N LEU A 104 19.46 -43.23 -30.71
CA LEU A 104 19.28 -42.78 -32.09
C LEU A 104 20.53 -42.06 -32.63
N SER A 105 21.66 -42.77 -32.74
CA SER A 105 22.99 -42.19 -33.01
C SER A 105 23.14 -41.31 -34.28
N PHE A 106 22.19 -41.40 -35.22
CA PHE A 106 22.17 -40.58 -36.46
C PHE A 106 21.28 -39.33 -36.36
N LEU A 107 20.54 -39.17 -35.26
CA LEU A 107 19.59 -38.08 -35.05
C LEU A 107 20.31 -36.73 -35.12
N ASN A 108 19.80 -35.84 -35.97
CA ASN A 108 20.28 -34.47 -36.09
C ASN A 108 19.24 -33.43 -35.68
N SER A 109 17.97 -33.81 -35.60
CA SER A 109 16.86 -32.93 -35.20
C SER A 109 15.90 -33.71 -34.32
N LEU A 110 15.65 -33.20 -33.12
CA LEU A 110 14.61 -33.67 -32.21
C LEU A 110 13.69 -32.50 -31.88
N ASP A 111 12.41 -32.62 -32.23
CA ASP A 111 11.38 -31.61 -31.95
C ASP A 111 10.19 -32.28 -31.26
N LEU A 112 10.01 -31.97 -29.98
CA LEU A 112 8.93 -32.47 -29.12
C LEU A 112 8.10 -31.32 -28.54
N ALA A 113 8.21 -30.11 -29.10
CA ALA A 113 7.58 -28.91 -28.54
C ALA A 113 6.05 -28.94 -28.59
N GLU A 114 5.40 -28.08 -27.80
CA GLU A 114 3.92 -27.93 -27.76
C GLU A 114 3.21 -29.27 -27.47
N ASN A 115 3.62 -29.92 -26.37
CA ASN A 115 3.04 -31.16 -25.86
C ASN A 115 2.90 -31.07 -24.33
N ALA A 116 2.56 -32.18 -23.69
CA ALA A 116 2.41 -32.29 -22.24
C ALA A 116 3.50 -33.19 -21.62
N PHE A 117 4.74 -33.17 -22.15
CA PHE A 117 5.84 -33.92 -21.56
C PHE A 117 6.22 -33.35 -20.21
N HIS A 118 6.37 -34.22 -19.20
CA HIS A 118 6.72 -33.84 -17.83
C HIS A 118 7.98 -34.58 -17.34
N GLU A 119 8.37 -34.34 -16.09
CA GLU A 119 9.63 -34.81 -15.48
C GLU A 119 10.92 -34.23 -16.10
N LYS A 120 12.07 -34.83 -15.79
CA LYS A 120 13.39 -34.31 -16.11
C LYS A 120 13.78 -34.58 -17.55
N ILE A 121 14.58 -33.68 -18.11
CA ILE A 121 15.25 -33.92 -19.40
C ILE A 121 16.25 -35.08 -19.23
N PRO A 122 16.14 -36.18 -20.00
CA PRO A 122 17.01 -37.34 -19.83
C PRO A 122 18.44 -37.04 -20.26
N GLN A 123 19.41 -37.39 -19.40
CA GLN A 123 20.83 -37.13 -19.65
C GLN A 123 21.35 -37.88 -20.89
N GLN A 124 20.69 -38.96 -21.27
CA GLN A 124 21.01 -39.87 -22.36
C GLN A 124 20.92 -39.17 -23.72
N LEU A 125 20.18 -38.07 -23.83
CA LEU A 125 20.18 -37.21 -25.04
C LEU A 125 21.58 -36.66 -25.35
N SER A 126 22.48 -36.59 -24.36
CA SER A 126 23.90 -36.23 -24.57
C SER A 126 24.68 -37.22 -25.43
N ARG A 127 24.16 -38.44 -25.64
CA ARG A 127 24.78 -39.48 -26.46
C ARG A 127 24.53 -39.31 -27.96
N LEU A 128 23.90 -38.22 -28.39
CA LEU A 128 23.54 -37.95 -29.77
C LEU A 128 24.60 -37.08 -30.48
N PRO A 129 25.66 -37.67 -31.08
CA PRO A 129 26.84 -36.93 -31.56
C PRO A 129 26.57 -36.08 -32.81
N ARG A 130 25.38 -36.22 -33.42
CA ARG A 130 24.97 -35.52 -34.64
C ARG A 130 23.89 -34.49 -34.43
N LEU A 131 23.39 -34.34 -33.20
CA LEU A 131 22.29 -33.44 -32.88
C LEU A 131 22.68 -31.99 -33.20
N GLN A 132 21.84 -31.33 -33.99
CA GLN A 132 21.98 -29.93 -34.41
C GLN A 132 20.81 -29.08 -33.90
N TYR A 133 19.63 -29.66 -33.79
CA TYR A 133 18.41 -29.00 -33.33
C TYR A 133 17.77 -29.84 -32.24
N LEU A 134 17.62 -29.25 -31.06
CA LEU A 134 16.86 -29.81 -29.94
C LEU A 134 15.81 -28.79 -29.51
N ASN A 135 14.55 -29.15 -29.67
CA ASN A 135 13.41 -28.34 -29.23
C ASN A 135 12.48 -29.15 -28.33
N LEU A 136 12.38 -28.70 -27.08
CA LEU A 136 11.53 -29.26 -26.03
C LEU A 136 10.61 -28.19 -25.42
N SER A 137 10.40 -27.06 -26.11
CA SER A 137 9.64 -25.94 -25.55
C SER A 137 8.13 -26.22 -25.41
N PHE A 138 7.45 -25.41 -24.59
CA PHE A 138 6.00 -25.55 -24.34
C PHE A 138 5.64 -26.98 -23.89
N ASN A 139 6.20 -27.35 -22.75
CA ASN A 139 5.97 -28.63 -22.05
C ASN A 139 5.98 -28.38 -20.52
N TYR A 140 5.87 -29.43 -19.72
CA TYR A 140 5.88 -29.38 -18.25
C TYR A 140 7.17 -29.99 -17.66
N LEU A 141 8.31 -29.84 -18.36
CA LEU A 141 9.57 -30.45 -17.93
C LEU A 141 10.09 -29.79 -16.65
N THR A 142 10.57 -30.59 -15.71
CA THR A 142 11.06 -30.18 -14.39
C THR A 142 12.55 -30.52 -14.19
N GLY A 143 13.11 -30.12 -13.05
CA GLY A 143 14.51 -30.41 -12.71
C GLY A 143 15.52 -29.53 -13.44
N GLU A 144 16.80 -29.84 -13.29
CA GLU A 144 17.90 -29.04 -13.83
C GLU A 144 18.19 -29.34 -15.30
N ILE A 145 18.71 -28.35 -16.03
CA ILE A 145 19.24 -28.53 -17.38
C ILE A 145 20.44 -29.50 -17.30
N PRO A 146 20.42 -30.67 -17.98
CA PRO A 146 21.49 -31.64 -17.87
C PRO A 146 22.83 -31.11 -18.38
N VAL A 147 23.83 -31.07 -17.50
CA VAL A 147 25.20 -30.63 -17.80
C VAL A 147 25.80 -31.38 -19.01
N ASN A 148 25.47 -32.67 -19.15
CA ASN A 148 25.99 -33.54 -20.19
C ASN A 148 25.49 -33.18 -21.60
N LEU A 149 24.43 -32.37 -21.75
CA LEU A 149 24.00 -31.86 -23.07
C LEU A 149 25.13 -31.09 -23.79
N SER A 150 26.11 -30.58 -23.02
CA SER A 150 27.35 -30.00 -23.55
C SER A 150 28.18 -30.94 -24.44
N HIS A 151 27.96 -32.26 -24.39
CA HIS A 151 28.60 -33.24 -25.29
C HIS A 151 28.04 -33.22 -26.72
N CYS A 152 26.86 -32.62 -26.94
CA CYS A 152 26.26 -32.46 -28.26
C CYS A 152 26.93 -31.31 -29.04
N VAL A 153 28.25 -31.38 -29.27
CA VAL A 153 29.10 -30.30 -29.84
C VAL A 153 28.70 -29.82 -31.25
N LYS A 154 27.75 -30.49 -31.92
CA LYS A 154 27.20 -30.06 -33.21
C LYS A 154 25.92 -29.22 -33.08
N LEU A 155 25.42 -29.01 -31.86
CA LEU A 155 24.18 -28.29 -31.61
C LEU A 155 24.27 -26.85 -32.11
N LYS A 156 23.23 -26.45 -32.85
CA LYS A 156 23.04 -25.10 -33.41
C LYS A 156 21.85 -24.40 -32.77
N SER A 157 20.85 -25.15 -32.30
CA SER A 157 19.66 -24.63 -31.64
C SER A 157 19.36 -25.47 -30.42
N LEU A 158 19.32 -24.82 -29.26
CA LEU A 158 18.85 -25.39 -28.00
C LEU A 158 17.66 -24.56 -27.51
N VAL A 159 16.49 -25.18 -27.52
CA VAL A 159 15.20 -24.52 -27.29
C VAL A 159 14.48 -25.28 -26.18
N LEU A 160 14.45 -24.69 -24.98
CA LEU A 160 13.89 -25.27 -23.75
C LEU A 160 12.92 -24.29 -23.06
N ASP A 161 12.44 -23.27 -23.76
CA ASP A 161 11.56 -22.25 -23.21
C ASP A 161 10.17 -22.79 -22.84
N HIS A 162 9.42 -22.06 -22.02
CA HIS A 162 8.06 -22.41 -21.58
C HIS A 162 8.00 -23.82 -20.97
N ASN A 163 8.73 -24.01 -19.87
CA ASN A 163 8.79 -25.23 -19.06
C ASN A 163 8.88 -24.86 -17.57
N THR A 164 9.10 -25.83 -16.70
CA THR A 164 9.28 -25.64 -15.25
C THR A 164 10.68 -26.02 -14.77
N LEU A 165 11.70 -25.78 -15.61
CA LEU A 165 13.08 -26.11 -15.29
C LEU A 165 13.61 -25.22 -14.16
N VAL A 166 14.43 -25.80 -13.28
CA VAL A 166 14.97 -25.16 -12.08
C VAL A 166 16.50 -25.22 -12.06
N GLY A 167 17.11 -24.52 -11.10
CA GLY A 167 18.55 -24.54 -10.89
C GLY A 167 19.30 -23.60 -11.84
N LYS A 168 20.63 -23.71 -11.85
CA LYS A 168 21.49 -22.76 -12.59
C LYS A 168 21.62 -23.15 -14.06
N ILE A 169 21.85 -22.16 -14.91
CA ILE A 169 22.34 -22.41 -16.28
C ILE A 169 23.74 -23.05 -16.17
N PRO A 170 23.96 -24.28 -16.68
CA PRO A 170 25.26 -24.93 -16.55
C PRO A 170 26.36 -24.19 -17.33
N TYR A 171 27.51 -23.90 -16.71
CA TYR A 171 28.60 -23.22 -17.40
C TYR A 171 29.13 -24.03 -18.61
N GLN A 172 28.96 -25.35 -18.60
CA GLN A 172 29.35 -26.24 -19.69
C GLN A 172 28.57 -25.99 -20.99
N VAL A 173 27.41 -25.32 -20.95
CA VAL A 173 26.70 -24.85 -22.15
C VAL A 173 27.63 -24.02 -23.03
N GLY A 174 28.58 -23.30 -22.45
CA GLY A 174 29.60 -22.52 -23.16
C GLY A 174 30.57 -23.33 -24.04
N SER A 175 30.55 -24.68 -23.98
CA SER A 175 31.34 -25.53 -24.88
C SER A 175 30.69 -25.73 -26.26
N LEU A 176 29.40 -25.42 -26.39
CA LEU A 176 28.59 -25.61 -27.61
C LEU A 176 28.85 -24.52 -28.65
N THR A 177 30.10 -24.34 -29.06
CA THR A 177 30.57 -23.21 -29.92
C THR A 177 29.87 -23.02 -31.27
N LYS A 178 29.08 -24.02 -31.72
CA LYS A 178 28.25 -23.95 -32.94
C LYS A 178 26.83 -23.43 -32.70
N LEU A 179 26.47 -23.15 -31.45
CA LEU A 179 25.14 -22.68 -31.08
C LEU A 179 24.87 -21.30 -31.68
N VAL A 180 23.73 -21.18 -32.33
CA VAL A 180 23.20 -19.96 -32.97
C VAL A 180 22.02 -19.43 -32.15
N LYS A 181 21.19 -20.33 -31.61
CA LYS A 181 20.00 -20.01 -30.82
C LYS A 181 20.05 -20.72 -29.47
N LEU A 182 19.88 -19.94 -28.39
CA LEU A 182 19.72 -20.44 -27.03
C LEU A 182 18.48 -19.81 -26.40
N TYR A 183 17.40 -20.58 -26.29
CA TYR A 183 16.15 -20.13 -25.67
C TYR A 183 15.89 -20.92 -24.40
N LEU A 184 15.86 -20.21 -23.27
CA LEU A 184 15.57 -20.73 -21.93
C LEU A 184 14.50 -19.88 -21.24
N GLU A 185 13.77 -19.04 -21.99
CA GLU A 185 12.78 -18.13 -21.42
C GLU A 185 11.59 -18.86 -20.78
N ASN A 186 10.92 -18.22 -19.82
CA ASN A 186 9.76 -18.76 -19.13
C ASN A 186 10.02 -20.12 -18.47
N ASN A 187 10.93 -20.11 -17.49
CA ASN A 187 11.30 -21.20 -16.61
C ASN A 187 11.55 -20.65 -15.19
N ASN A 188 12.06 -21.47 -14.27
CA ASN A 188 12.36 -21.08 -12.89
C ASN A 188 13.88 -21.19 -12.61
N LEU A 189 14.71 -20.79 -13.60
CA LEU A 189 16.18 -20.87 -13.52
C LEU A 189 16.73 -19.80 -12.59
N THR A 190 17.74 -20.14 -11.80
CA THR A 190 18.32 -19.29 -10.75
C THR A 190 19.81 -19.01 -10.95
N GLY A 191 20.35 -18.07 -10.18
CA GLY A 191 21.77 -17.72 -10.16
C GLY A 191 22.20 -16.87 -11.37
N ASN A 192 23.51 -16.64 -11.47
CA ASN A 192 24.06 -15.72 -12.45
C ASN A 192 24.10 -16.31 -13.87
N ILE A 193 24.01 -15.44 -14.88
CA ILE A 193 24.33 -15.79 -16.26
C ILE A 193 25.80 -16.24 -16.32
N PRO A 194 26.12 -17.49 -16.74
CA PRO A 194 27.51 -17.96 -16.74
C PRO A 194 28.37 -17.20 -17.75
N GLY A 195 29.53 -16.71 -17.33
CA GLY A 195 30.50 -16.05 -18.22
C GLY A 195 30.97 -16.93 -19.39
N SER A 196 30.84 -18.25 -19.30
CA SER A 196 31.15 -19.18 -20.39
C SER A 196 30.22 -19.04 -21.61
N ILE A 197 29.03 -18.42 -21.47
CA ILE A 197 28.17 -18.08 -22.61
C ILE A 197 28.91 -17.19 -23.61
N GLY A 198 29.84 -16.34 -23.15
CA GLY A 198 30.70 -15.53 -24.04
C GLY A 198 31.62 -16.34 -24.96
N ASN A 199 31.74 -17.66 -24.80
CA ASN A 199 32.48 -18.54 -25.73
C ASN A 199 31.65 -18.93 -26.97
N LEU A 200 30.34 -18.68 -26.97
CA LEU A 200 29.41 -19.05 -28.04
C LEU A 200 29.45 -18.05 -29.19
N THR A 201 30.59 -17.85 -29.84
CA THR A 201 30.80 -16.78 -30.85
C THR A 201 29.94 -16.90 -32.12
N SER A 202 29.22 -18.03 -32.30
CA SER A 202 28.22 -18.21 -33.36
C SER A 202 26.81 -17.75 -32.98
N LEU A 203 26.58 -17.38 -31.71
CA LEU A 203 25.26 -17.08 -31.17
C LEU A 203 24.70 -15.80 -31.78
N GLU A 204 23.49 -15.90 -32.31
CA GLU A 204 22.72 -14.79 -32.88
C GLU A 204 21.53 -14.40 -31.99
N GLU A 205 21.00 -15.34 -31.21
CA GLU A 205 19.79 -15.13 -30.43
C GLU A 205 19.93 -15.77 -29.04
N LEU A 206 19.72 -14.96 -27.99
CA LEU A 206 19.81 -15.36 -26.59
C LEU A 206 18.58 -14.88 -25.82
N TYR A 207 17.69 -15.82 -25.45
CA TYR A 207 16.46 -15.55 -24.70
C TYR A 207 16.50 -16.21 -23.34
N LEU A 208 16.51 -15.40 -22.29
CA LEU A 208 16.57 -15.82 -20.88
C LEU A 208 15.48 -15.16 -20.02
N SER A 209 14.49 -14.54 -20.65
CA SER A 209 13.42 -13.80 -19.99
C SER A 209 12.52 -14.67 -19.12
N TYR A 210 11.77 -14.08 -18.18
CA TYR A 210 10.87 -14.80 -17.27
C TYR A 210 11.58 -15.96 -16.55
N ASN A 211 12.59 -15.62 -15.76
CA ASN A 211 13.33 -16.54 -14.89
C ASN A 211 13.69 -15.80 -13.58
N ASN A 212 14.50 -16.42 -12.72
CA ASN A 212 14.98 -15.88 -11.45
C ASN A 212 16.49 -15.66 -11.49
N LEU A 213 17.03 -15.26 -12.64
CA LEU A 213 18.45 -15.00 -12.82
C LEU A 213 18.85 -13.72 -12.10
N GLU A 214 20.03 -13.71 -11.51
CA GLU A 214 20.50 -12.61 -10.65
C GLU A 214 21.92 -12.16 -11.00
N GLY A 215 22.35 -11.05 -10.37
CA GLY A 215 23.68 -10.48 -10.56
C GLY A 215 23.86 -9.75 -11.88
N GLU A 216 25.11 -9.43 -12.21
CA GLU A 216 25.44 -8.64 -13.40
C GLU A 216 25.52 -9.46 -14.68
N VAL A 217 25.30 -8.79 -15.81
CA VAL A 217 25.52 -9.37 -17.14
C VAL A 217 27.04 -9.53 -17.39
N PRO A 218 27.54 -10.75 -17.68
CA PRO A 218 28.98 -11.01 -17.69
C PRO A 218 29.76 -10.23 -18.75
N ALA A 219 30.96 -9.76 -18.39
CA ALA A 219 31.87 -9.04 -19.28
C ALA A 219 32.20 -9.80 -20.59
N SER A 220 32.22 -11.13 -20.52
CA SER A 220 32.54 -12.01 -21.65
C SER A 220 31.50 -11.97 -22.78
N LEU A 221 30.28 -11.47 -22.54
CA LEU A 221 29.26 -11.33 -23.60
C LEU A 221 29.69 -10.37 -24.71
N ALA A 222 30.65 -9.47 -24.46
CA ALA A 222 31.24 -8.61 -25.49
C ALA A 222 31.86 -9.39 -26.67
N ARG A 223 32.14 -10.69 -26.50
CA ARG A 223 32.70 -11.56 -27.55
C ARG A 223 31.65 -12.08 -28.53
N LEU A 224 30.36 -11.91 -28.24
CA LEU A 224 29.25 -12.41 -29.05
C LEU A 224 28.93 -11.45 -30.20
N THR A 225 29.90 -11.20 -31.08
CA THR A 225 29.79 -10.18 -32.15
C THR A 225 28.71 -10.46 -33.20
N LYS A 226 28.13 -11.67 -33.23
CA LYS A 226 26.99 -12.02 -34.08
C LYS A 226 25.64 -11.89 -33.40
N LEU A 227 25.60 -11.56 -32.11
CA LEU A 227 24.36 -11.48 -31.35
C LEU A 227 23.48 -10.36 -31.89
N ARG A 228 22.26 -10.70 -32.29
CA ARG A 228 21.27 -9.80 -32.86
C ARG A 228 20.13 -9.54 -31.90
N LEU A 229 19.66 -10.59 -31.22
CA LEU A 229 18.48 -10.52 -30.35
C LEU A 229 18.86 -10.94 -28.93
N LEU A 230 18.70 -10.02 -27.98
CA LEU A 230 18.95 -10.25 -26.56
C LEU A 230 17.71 -9.94 -25.74
N ARG A 231 17.15 -10.98 -25.10
CA ARG A 231 15.99 -10.86 -24.20
C ARG A 231 16.34 -11.36 -22.82
N LEU A 232 16.35 -10.44 -21.85
CA LEU A 232 16.65 -10.68 -20.43
C LEU A 232 15.54 -10.16 -19.50
N PHE A 233 14.44 -9.64 -20.05
CA PHE A 233 13.37 -9.02 -19.25
C PHE A 233 12.69 -9.99 -18.26
N VAL A 234 12.19 -9.48 -17.14
CA VAL A 234 11.62 -10.24 -16.01
C VAL A 234 12.62 -11.21 -15.40
N ASN A 235 13.59 -10.67 -14.66
CA ASN A 235 14.58 -11.38 -13.85
C ASN A 235 14.99 -10.47 -12.65
N SER A 236 16.00 -10.89 -11.88
CA SER A 236 16.60 -10.12 -10.78
C SER A 236 18.00 -9.61 -11.14
N LEU A 237 18.28 -9.35 -12.42
CA LEU A 237 19.59 -8.88 -12.88
C LEU A 237 19.85 -7.44 -12.41
N SER A 238 21.10 -7.13 -12.11
CA SER A 238 21.51 -5.84 -11.54
C SER A 238 22.76 -5.26 -12.21
N GLY A 239 23.19 -4.10 -11.73
CA GLY A 239 24.31 -3.33 -12.28
C GLY A 239 23.86 -2.22 -13.23
N GLU A 240 24.80 -1.52 -13.85
CA GLU A 240 24.47 -0.50 -14.86
C GLU A 240 24.00 -1.13 -16.18
N PHE A 241 23.61 -0.30 -17.17
CA PHE A 241 23.43 -0.80 -18.54
C PHE A 241 24.68 -1.58 -18.97
N PRO A 242 24.57 -2.88 -19.31
CA PRO A 242 25.73 -3.77 -19.40
C PRO A 242 26.83 -3.21 -20.32
N PRO A 243 28.00 -2.80 -19.78
CA PRO A 243 29.09 -2.22 -20.58
C PRO A 243 29.53 -3.07 -21.79
N PRO A 244 29.56 -4.42 -21.71
CA PRO A 244 29.89 -5.29 -22.84
C PRO A 244 29.01 -5.08 -24.09
N LEU A 245 27.74 -4.68 -23.90
CA LEU A 245 26.79 -4.57 -25.00
C LEU A 245 27.10 -3.38 -25.91
N TYR A 246 27.71 -2.30 -25.40
CA TYR A 246 28.08 -1.15 -26.22
C TYR A 246 29.04 -1.50 -27.39
N ASN A 247 29.73 -2.65 -27.31
CA ASN A 247 30.62 -3.13 -28.37
C ASN A 247 29.91 -4.03 -29.40
N LEU A 248 28.64 -4.36 -29.20
CA LEU A 248 27.86 -5.28 -30.03
C LEU A 248 26.98 -4.54 -31.04
N SER A 249 27.60 -3.94 -32.05
CA SER A 249 26.92 -3.21 -33.14
C SER A 249 25.97 -4.06 -34.01
N SER A 250 25.96 -5.38 -33.82
CA SER A 250 25.06 -6.33 -34.47
C SER A 250 23.66 -6.37 -33.85
N LEU A 251 23.48 -5.86 -32.63
CA LEU A 251 22.21 -5.92 -31.92
C LEU A 251 21.09 -5.15 -32.65
N GLU A 252 19.97 -5.85 -32.82
CA GLU A 252 18.72 -5.38 -33.40
C GLU A 252 17.64 -5.22 -32.32
N LEU A 253 17.66 -6.05 -31.28
CA LEU A 253 16.72 -6.01 -30.16
C LEU A 253 17.47 -6.15 -28.83
N ILE A 254 17.20 -5.21 -27.92
CA ILE A 254 17.66 -5.27 -26.53
C ILE A 254 16.43 -5.12 -25.62
N SER A 255 16.15 -6.14 -24.82
CA SER A 255 15.06 -6.13 -23.84
C SER A 255 15.59 -6.49 -22.47
N LEU A 256 15.59 -5.50 -21.57
CA LEU A 256 16.10 -5.59 -20.20
C LEU A 256 15.04 -5.26 -19.14
N SER A 257 13.80 -4.96 -19.55
CA SER A 257 12.72 -4.51 -18.66
C SER A 257 12.50 -5.41 -17.44
N LEU A 258 11.91 -4.89 -16.37
CA LEU A 258 11.57 -5.64 -15.15
C LEU A 258 12.79 -6.36 -14.56
N ASN A 259 13.85 -5.58 -14.31
CA ASN A 259 15.10 -5.98 -13.65
C ASN A 259 15.57 -4.84 -12.74
N ASN A 260 16.68 -5.05 -12.03
CA ASN A 260 17.28 -4.09 -11.12
C ASN A 260 18.48 -3.33 -11.73
N PHE A 261 18.45 -3.10 -13.07
CA PHE A 261 19.47 -2.30 -13.76
C PHE A 261 19.35 -0.83 -13.41
N SER A 262 20.48 -0.13 -13.24
CA SER A 262 20.52 1.27 -12.83
C SER A 262 21.54 2.10 -13.63
N GLY A 263 21.81 3.33 -13.17
CA GLY A 263 22.82 4.20 -13.76
C GLY A 263 22.36 4.92 -15.02
N ASN A 264 23.30 5.57 -15.70
CA ASN A 264 23.05 6.40 -16.89
C ASN A 264 23.27 5.61 -18.17
N LEU A 265 22.45 5.88 -19.20
CA LEU A 265 22.78 5.48 -20.56
C LEU A 265 23.92 6.35 -21.12
N ARG A 266 24.88 5.75 -21.83
CA ARG A 266 25.97 6.50 -22.47
C ARG A 266 25.44 7.53 -23.47
N SER A 267 26.07 8.70 -23.54
CA SER A 267 25.66 9.77 -24.46
C SER A 267 25.78 9.40 -25.93
N ASP A 268 26.65 8.46 -26.30
CA ASP A 268 26.84 7.93 -27.65
C ASP A 268 26.04 6.65 -27.96
N PHE A 269 25.04 6.30 -27.12
CA PHE A 269 24.24 5.07 -27.23
C PHE A 269 23.82 4.71 -28.66
N GLY A 270 23.16 5.62 -29.39
CA GLY A 270 22.67 5.27 -30.73
C GLY A 270 23.78 5.08 -31.78
N ASN A 271 25.00 5.59 -31.53
CA ASN A 271 26.16 5.30 -32.37
C ASN A 271 26.71 3.89 -32.10
N CYS A 272 26.60 3.40 -30.86
CA CYS A 272 26.99 2.04 -30.49
C CYS A 272 26.08 0.98 -31.14
N PHE A 273 24.81 1.31 -31.36
CA PHE A 273 23.80 0.36 -31.86
C PHE A 273 23.14 0.81 -33.18
N PRO A 274 23.88 0.87 -34.30
CA PRO A 274 23.36 1.38 -35.58
C PRO A 274 22.29 0.48 -36.22
N LYS A 275 22.16 -0.78 -35.79
CA LYS A 275 21.16 -1.73 -36.29
C LYS A 275 19.94 -1.87 -35.38
N LEU A 276 19.91 -1.16 -34.25
CA LEU A 276 18.86 -1.28 -33.25
C LEU A 276 17.49 -0.94 -33.83
N GLN A 277 16.52 -1.79 -33.56
CA GLN A 277 15.12 -1.65 -33.96
C GLN A 277 14.23 -1.52 -32.73
N ILE A 278 14.52 -2.28 -31.66
CA ILE A 278 13.68 -2.35 -30.46
C ILE A 278 14.56 -2.22 -29.22
N LEU A 279 14.19 -1.30 -28.33
CA LEU A 279 14.86 -1.10 -27.05
C LEU A 279 13.83 -0.96 -25.92
N PHE A 280 13.79 -1.98 -25.06
CA PHE A 280 12.85 -2.05 -23.93
C PHE A 280 13.61 -2.05 -22.61
N LEU A 281 13.37 -1.01 -21.80
CA LEU A 281 14.01 -0.76 -20.50
C LEU A 281 13.00 -0.47 -19.39
N ALA A 282 11.72 -0.83 -19.59
CA ALA A 282 10.63 -0.58 -18.65
C ALA A 282 10.89 -1.12 -17.23
N LYS A 283 10.48 -0.41 -16.19
CA LYS A 283 10.55 -0.84 -14.78
C LYS A 283 11.95 -1.32 -14.37
N CYS A 284 12.91 -0.42 -14.57
CA CYS A 284 14.29 -0.51 -14.10
C CYS A 284 14.57 0.71 -13.20
N GLN A 285 15.84 1.00 -12.91
CA GLN A 285 16.30 2.12 -12.08
C GLN A 285 17.21 3.07 -12.88
N PHE A 286 17.02 3.18 -14.20
CA PHE A 286 17.84 4.06 -15.03
C PHE A 286 17.62 5.53 -14.68
N ILE A 287 18.69 6.30 -14.64
CA ILE A 287 18.69 7.73 -14.30
C ILE A 287 19.28 8.57 -15.45
N GLY A 288 19.22 9.89 -15.29
CA GLY A 288 19.84 10.84 -16.23
C GLY A 288 19.05 11.03 -17.53
N PRO A 289 19.61 11.76 -18.51
CA PRO A 289 18.89 12.09 -19.72
C PRO A 289 18.82 10.94 -20.73
N ILE A 290 17.72 10.87 -21.48
CA ILE A 290 17.63 10.02 -22.67
C ILE A 290 18.67 10.51 -23.69
N PRO A 291 19.65 9.67 -24.12
CA PRO A 291 20.72 10.10 -25.01
C PRO A 291 20.18 10.58 -26.36
N SER A 292 20.52 11.82 -26.75
CA SER A 292 20.11 12.37 -28.05
C SER A 292 20.67 11.58 -29.24
N SER A 293 21.80 10.89 -29.05
CA SER A 293 22.39 10.01 -30.07
C SER A 293 21.51 8.82 -30.44
N LEU A 294 20.50 8.44 -29.65
CA LEU A 294 19.50 7.43 -30.04
C LEU A 294 18.83 7.76 -31.38
N ALA A 295 18.72 9.05 -31.72
CA ALA A 295 18.26 9.50 -33.04
C ALA A 295 19.14 9.01 -34.21
N ASN A 296 20.40 8.65 -33.96
CA ASN A 296 21.33 8.14 -34.97
C ASN A 296 21.09 6.66 -35.30
N ALA A 297 20.38 5.92 -34.43
CA ALA A 297 19.95 4.55 -34.70
C ALA A 297 18.74 4.57 -35.67
N SER A 298 18.99 4.89 -36.94
CA SER A 298 17.95 5.12 -37.96
C SER A 298 16.95 3.98 -38.21
N LYS A 299 17.26 2.76 -37.74
CA LYS A 299 16.38 1.58 -37.84
C LYS A 299 15.41 1.44 -36.66
N LEU A 300 15.50 2.31 -35.65
CA LEU A 300 14.71 2.24 -34.44
C LEU A 300 13.22 2.40 -34.75
N ARG A 301 12.44 1.48 -34.20
CA ARG A 301 10.99 1.37 -34.37
C ARG A 301 10.27 1.53 -33.04
N GLU A 302 10.83 0.96 -31.97
CA GLU A 302 10.15 0.91 -30.68
C GLU A 302 11.12 1.26 -29.55
N LEU A 303 10.69 2.24 -28.75
CA LEU A 303 11.34 2.69 -27.53
C LEU A 303 10.35 2.61 -26.37
N ASP A 304 10.67 1.82 -25.36
CA ASP A 304 9.79 1.58 -24.21
C ASP A 304 10.55 1.69 -22.89
N PHE A 305 10.46 2.86 -22.25
CA PHE A 305 11.17 3.21 -21.01
C PHE A 305 10.27 3.53 -19.80
N PRO A 306 9.05 2.99 -19.66
CA PRO A 306 8.17 3.40 -18.59
C PRO A 306 8.72 3.04 -17.20
N LEU A 307 8.25 3.72 -16.16
CA LEU A 307 8.56 3.39 -14.75
C LEU A 307 10.08 3.36 -14.48
N ASN A 308 10.78 4.43 -14.85
CA ASN A 308 12.20 4.63 -14.57
C ASN A 308 12.42 6.01 -13.90
N ASN A 309 13.68 6.41 -13.74
CA ASN A 309 14.06 7.68 -13.16
C ASN A 309 14.82 8.57 -14.18
N PHE A 310 14.47 8.47 -15.47
CA PHE A 310 15.05 9.33 -16.51
C PHE A 310 14.66 10.80 -16.28
N THR A 311 15.58 11.71 -16.55
CA THR A 311 15.43 13.17 -16.36
C THR A 311 15.63 13.94 -17.66
N GLY A 312 15.32 15.23 -17.66
CA GLY A 312 15.47 16.09 -18.84
C GLY A 312 14.37 15.90 -19.89
N ASN A 313 14.59 16.28 -21.14
CA ASN A 313 13.55 16.29 -22.17
C ASN A 313 13.70 15.15 -23.19
N ILE A 314 12.60 14.79 -23.85
CA ILE A 314 12.63 13.89 -25.02
C ILE A 314 13.47 14.58 -26.11
N PRO A 315 14.50 13.92 -26.67
CA PRO A 315 15.36 14.55 -27.67
C PRO A 315 14.59 14.93 -28.95
N LYS A 316 14.64 16.21 -29.34
CA LYS A 316 14.07 16.70 -30.62
C LYS A 316 14.56 15.91 -31.85
N GLY A 317 15.78 15.38 -31.77
CA GLY A 317 16.36 14.51 -32.79
C GLY A 317 15.53 13.26 -33.13
N PHE A 318 14.62 12.83 -32.24
CA PHE A 318 13.73 11.69 -32.52
C PHE A 318 12.83 11.93 -33.73
N GLY A 319 12.58 13.19 -34.12
CA GLY A 319 11.93 13.51 -35.39
C GLY A 319 12.63 12.96 -36.64
N ASN A 320 13.91 12.58 -36.55
CA ASN A 320 14.64 11.94 -37.66
C ASN A 320 14.32 10.45 -37.81
N LEU A 321 13.68 9.82 -36.81
CA LEU A 321 13.35 8.39 -36.80
C LEU A 321 12.03 8.16 -37.55
N ARG A 322 12.08 8.17 -38.89
CA ARG A 322 10.88 8.02 -39.74
C ARG A 322 10.14 6.67 -39.60
N ASN A 323 10.86 5.65 -39.12
CA ASN A 323 10.32 4.31 -38.87
C ASN A 323 9.85 4.10 -37.42
N LEU A 324 9.92 5.14 -36.57
CA LEU A 324 9.46 5.05 -35.19
C LEU A 324 7.95 4.80 -35.18
N LEU A 325 7.55 3.68 -34.58
CA LEU A 325 6.17 3.23 -34.40
C LEU A 325 5.69 3.51 -32.97
N TRP A 326 6.56 3.30 -31.99
CA TRP A 326 6.22 3.29 -30.57
C TRP A 326 7.24 4.12 -29.77
N LEU A 327 6.73 5.13 -29.06
CA LEU A 327 7.51 5.92 -28.12
C LEU A 327 6.77 6.00 -26.79
N ASN A 328 7.26 5.24 -25.81
CA ASN A 328 6.73 5.21 -24.46
C ASN A 328 7.80 5.60 -23.43
N VAL A 329 7.55 6.65 -22.67
CA VAL A 329 8.40 7.14 -21.58
C VAL A 329 7.59 7.45 -20.31
N TRP A 330 6.44 6.79 -20.16
CA TRP A 330 5.53 6.99 -19.04
C TRP A 330 6.18 6.84 -17.66
N SER A 331 5.70 7.57 -16.65
CA SER A 331 6.16 7.46 -15.26
C SER A 331 7.68 7.59 -15.12
N ASN A 332 8.21 8.77 -15.46
CA ASN A 332 9.60 9.17 -15.32
C ASN A 332 9.70 10.59 -14.73
N HIS A 333 10.89 11.19 -14.69
CA HIS A 333 11.13 12.57 -14.26
C HIS A 333 11.49 13.47 -15.45
N LEU A 334 10.88 13.22 -16.62
CA LEU A 334 11.12 14.00 -17.84
C LEU A 334 10.30 15.30 -17.85
N GLY A 335 10.81 16.34 -18.50
CA GLY A 335 10.24 17.68 -18.44
C GLY A 335 10.82 18.51 -17.29
N TYR A 336 10.76 19.82 -17.42
CA TYR A 336 11.19 20.78 -16.39
C TYR A 336 10.02 21.61 -15.83
N GLY A 337 8.78 21.31 -16.23
CA GLY A 337 7.59 22.11 -15.96
C GLY A 337 7.60 23.44 -16.71
N LYS A 338 8.31 23.55 -17.84
CA LYS A 338 8.53 24.81 -18.57
C LYS A 338 7.77 24.85 -19.89
N HIS A 339 7.61 26.06 -20.43
CA HIS A 339 6.85 26.31 -21.66
C HIS A 339 7.37 25.59 -22.91
N ASP A 340 8.67 25.31 -22.99
CA ASP A 340 9.37 24.73 -24.14
C ASP A 340 9.53 23.20 -24.06
N ASP A 341 9.02 22.58 -23.00
CA ASP A 341 9.13 21.15 -22.75
C ASP A 341 8.52 20.29 -23.87
N LEU A 342 7.45 20.77 -24.50
CA LEU A 342 6.71 20.07 -25.56
C LEU A 342 7.24 20.35 -26.98
N ASP A 343 8.37 21.04 -27.13
CA ASP A 343 8.95 21.33 -28.45
C ASP A 343 9.30 20.07 -29.26
N PHE A 344 9.53 18.94 -28.60
CA PHE A 344 9.79 17.67 -29.28
C PHE A 344 8.58 17.21 -30.12
N VAL A 345 7.35 17.58 -29.72
CA VAL A 345 6.11 17.26 -30.47
C VAL A 345 6.17 17.82 -31.88
N ASN A 346 6.68 19.05 -32.05
CA ASN A 346 6.90 19.64 -33.36
C ASN A 346 7.83 18.78 -34.23
N SER A 347 8.86 18.18 -33.62
CA SER A 347 9.83 17.35 -34.33
C SER A 347 9.25 15.98 -34.69
N LEU A 348 8.40 15.40 -33.84
CA LEU A 348 7.74 14.12 -34.07
C LEU A 348 6.72 14.15 -35.25
N THR A 349 6.33 15.32 -35.74
CA THR A 349 5.54 15.43 -36.98
C THR A 349 6.24 14.80 -38.20
N ASN A 350 7.56 14.67 -38.16
CA ASN A 350 8.36 13.99 -39.18
C ASN A 350 8.35 12.45 -39.06
N CYS A 351 7.85 11.90 -37.94
CA CYS A 351 7.74 10.46 -37.70
C CYS A 351 6.45 9.90 -38.33
N SER A 352 6.44 9.73 -39.65
CA SER A 352 5.25 9.35 -40.44
C SER A 352 4.65 7.97 -40.13
N SER A 353 5.36 7.13 -39.38
CA SER A 353 4.94 5.77 -39.02
C SER A 353 4.47 5.66 -37.56
N LEU A 354 4.48 6.76 -36.80
CA LEU A 354 4.18 6.74 -35.36
C LEU A 354 2.73 6.27 -35.14
N GLN A 355 2.56 5.28 -34.27
CA GLN A 355 1.27 4.67 -33.90
C GLN A 355 0.93 4.89 -32.43
N MET A 356 1.94 4.94 -31.57
CA MET A 356 1.79 5.13 -30.13
C MET A 356 2.76 6.19 -29.62
N LEU A 357 2.22 7.18 -28.92
CA LEU A 357 2.98 8.19 -28.19
C LEU A 357 2.47 8.28 -26.76
N HIS A 358 3.30 7.86 -25.80
CA HIS A 358 3.00 7.90 -24.38
C HIS A 358 4.11 8.60 -23.59
N PHE A 359 3.78 9.73 -22.98
CA PHE A 359 4.67 10.51 -22.11
C PHE A 359 3.98 10.99 -20.83
N GLY A 360 2.98 10.23 -20.35
CA GLY A 360 2.25 10.53 -19.12
C GLY A 360 3.11 10.31 -17.86
N GLY A 361 2.63 10.72 -16.68
CA GLY A 361 3.33 10.50 -15.41
C GLY A 361 4.71 11.14 -15.37
N ASN A 362 4.82 12.38 -15.85
CA ASN A 362 6.09 13.11 -15.98
C ASN A 362 5.93 14.56 -15.51
N GLN A 363 6.93 15.40 -15.76
CA GLN A 363 6.98 16.80 -15.35
C GLN A 363 6.85 17.76 -16.54
N PHE A 364 6.29 17.34 -17.68
CA PHE A 364 6.16 18.21 -18.86
C PHE A 364 5.20 19.38 -18.56
N GLY A 365 5.67 20.60 -18.80
CA GLY A 365 4.87 21.83 -18.70
C GLY A 365 4.54 22.46 -20.05
N GLY A 366 4.07 23.71 -20.00
CA GLY A 366 3.76 24.49 -21.20
C GLY A 366 2.39 24.20 -21.80
N THR A 367 2.23 24.50 -23.09
CA THR A 367 0.96 24.32 -23.81
C THR A 367 1.13 23.33 -24.95
N LEU A 368 0.15 22.44 -25.15
CA LEU A 368 0.16 21.50 -26.26
C LEU A 368 0.17 22.26 -27.61
N PRO A 369 1.21 22.11 -28.46
CA PRO A 369 1.33 22.89 -29.68
C PRO A 369 0.31 22.46 -30.74
N HIS A 370 -0.16 23.39 -31.57
CA HIS A 370 -1.08 23.10 -32.69
C HIS A 370 -0.55 22.06 -33.68
N SER A 371 0.78 21.90 -33.74
CA SER A 371 1.45 20.87 -34.55
C SER A 371 1.11 19.44 -34.10
N VAL A 372 0.50 19.24 -32.92
CA VAL A 372 -0.01 17.93 -32.50
C VAL A 372 -0.96 17.34 -33.55
N GLY A 373 -1.76 18.18 -34.22
CA GLY A 373 -2.64 17.76 -35.32
C GLY A 373 -1.91 17.34 -36.60
N ASN A 374 -0.60 17.58 -36.68
CA ASN A 374 0.28 17.18 -37.79
C ASN A 374 1.15 15.96 -37.43
N LEU A 375 0.92 15.32 -36.28
CA LEU A 375 1.53 14.02 -35.99
C LEU A 375 1.04 12.97 -37.01
N SER A 376 1.71 11.82 -37.01
CA SER A 376 1.42 10.69 -37.90
C SER A 376 -0.08 10.42 -38.05
N SER A 377 -0.55 10.28 -39.28
CA SER A 377 -1.92 9.85 -39.54
C SER A 377 -2.17 8.39 -39.14
N GLN A 378 -1.12 7.62 -38.81
CA GLN A 378 -1.24 6.27 -38.28
C GLN A 378 -1.34 6.25 -36.75
N LEU A 379 -1.30 7.41 -36.08
CA LEU A 379 -1.35 7.49 -34.62
C LEU A 379 -2.69 6.97 -34.10
N GLN A 380 -2.62 5.95 -33.25
CA GLN A 380 -3.77 5.26 -32.63
C GLN A 380 -3.89 5.60 -31.15
N ARG A 381 -2.78 5.80 -30.45
CA ARG A 381 -2.76 6.08 -29.01
C ARG A 381 -1.94 7.33 -28.73
N LEU A 382 -2.57 8.31 -28.10
CA LEU A 382 -1.94 9.53 -27.63
C LEU A 382 -2.24 9.71 -26.14
N LEU A 383 -1.19 9.52 -25.33
CA LEU A 383 -1.27 9.42 -23.89
C LEU A 383 -0.28 10.40 -23.26
N PHE A 384 -0.78 11.36 -22.48
CA PHE A 384 0.08 12.29 -21.75
C PHE A 384 -0.55 12.79 -20.44
N PHE A 385 -1.37 11.94 -19.84
CA PHE A 385 -1.95 12.18 -18.52
C PHE A 385 -0.90 12.35 -17.42
N GLU A 386 -1.28 12.89 -16.26
CA GLU A 386 -0.37 13.09 -15.12
C GLU A 386 0.89 13.89 -15.50
N ASN A 387 0.67 15.10 -16.00
CA ASN A 387 1.72 16.08 -16.29
C ASN A 387 1.28 17.47 -15.79
N ARG A 388 2.03 18.52 -16.15
CA ARG A 388 1.73 19.92 -15.80
C ARG A 388 1.34 20.74 -17.03
N ILE A 389 0.84 20.09 -18.09
CA ILE A 389 0.52 20.72 -19.37
C ILE A 389 -0.75 21.53 -19.21
N GLY A 390 -0.73 22.79 -19.66
CA GLY A 390 -1.88 23.69 -19.57
C GLY A 390 -2.25 24.32 -20.91
N GLY A 391 -3.00 25.43 -20.83
CA GLY A 391 -3.60 26.07 -22.00
C GLY A 391 -4.85 25.33 -22.48
N ASN A 392 -5.33 25.69 -23.66
CA ASN A 392 -6.53 25.07 -24.25
C ASN A 392 -6.17 23.81 -25.02
N ILE A 393 -7.11 22.85 -25.10
CA ILE A 393 -6.99 21.72 -26.02
C ILE A 393 -7.05 22.26 -27.47
N PRO A 394 -6.00 22.10 -28.30
CA PRO A 394 -5.98 22.62 -29.66
C PRO A 394 -6.98 21.86 -30.53
N ARG A 395 -7.84 22.58 -31.27
CA ARG A 395 -8.83 21.99 -32.19
C ARG A 395 -8.18 21.09 -33.25
N GLU A 396 -6.94 21.36 -33.61
CA GLU A 396 -6.15 20.60 -34.59
C GLU A 396 -5.92 19.15 -34.15
N ILE A 397 -6.06 18.81 -32.86
CA ILE A 397 -6.02 17.41 -32.38
C ILE A 397 -7.03 16.52 -33.12
N SER A 398 -8.13 17.10 -33.60
CA SER A 398 -9.16 16.42 -34.41
C SER A 398 -8.69 15.95 -35.78
N ASN A 399 -7.51 16.37 -36.24
CA ASN A 399 -6.92 15.87 -37.49
C ASN A 399 -6.39 14.43 -37.35
N LEU A 400 -6.19 13.95 -36.12
CA LEU A 400 -5.69 12.61 -35.83
C LEU A 400 -6.83 11.58 -35.88
N VAL A 401 -7.45 11.43 -37.05
CA VAL A 401 -8.70 10.67 -37.26
C VAL A 401 -8.61 9.17 -36.95
N ASN A 402 -7.40 8.61 -36.86
CA ASN A 402 -7.17 7.21 -36.52
C ASN A 402 -6.90 6.96 -35.03
N LEU A 403 -6.96 8.00 -34.19
CA LEU A 403 -6.87 7.82 -32.75
C LEU A 403 -8.02 6.93 -32.26
N ASN A 404 -7.64 5.88 -31.56
CA ASN A 404 -8.51 5.01 -30.79
C ASN A 404 -8.53 5.44 -29.32
N LEU A 405 -7.40 5.87 -28.78
CA LEU A 405 -7.27 6.25 -27.38
C LEU A 405 -6.63 7.62 -27.24
N LEU A 406 -7.34 8.52 -26.55
CA LEU A 406 -6.83 9.83 -26.13
C LEU A 406 -7.00 9.97 -24.62
N ASP A 407 -5.88 10.03 -23.89
CA ASP A 407 -5.87 10.35 -22.47
C ASP A 407 -4.97 11.55 -22.18
N ILE A 408 -5.60 12.61 -21.68
CA ILE A 408 -4.96 13.86 -21.27
C ILE A 408 -5.26 14.20 -19.80
N GLY A 409 -5.77 13.24 -19.03
CA GLY A 409 -6.23 13.44 -17.67
C GLY A 409 -5.14 13.93 -16.70
N SER A 410 -5.52 14.42 -15.53
CA SER A 410 -4.57 14.86 -14.49
C SER A 410 -3.52 15.85 -15.03
N ASN A 411 -3.99 16.92 -15.66
CA ASN A 411 -3.18 18.01 -16.22
C ASN A 411 -3.77 19.38 -15.82
N ASN A 412 -3.22 20.46 -16.36
CA ASN A 412 -3.66 21.84 -16.12
C ASN A 412 -4.43 22.44 -17.30
N PHE A 413 -5.11 21.62 -18.14
CA PHE A 413 -5.86 22.14 -19.29
C PHE A 413 -7.02 23.03 -18.85
N ILE A 414 -7.19 24.16 -19.55
CA ILE A 414 -8.23 25.15 -19.31
C ILE A 414 -9.11 25.33 -20.56
N GLY A 415 -10.16 26.13 -20.42
CA GLY A 415 -11.08 26.44 -21.51
C GLY A 415 -12.04 25.29 -21.80
N SER A 416 -12.76 25.38 -22.92
CA SER A 416 -13.77 24.41 -23.31
C SER A 416 -13.19 23.20 -24.04
N ILE A 417 -13.85 22.05 -23.90
CA ILE A 417 -13.64 20.91 -24.79
C ILE A 417 -14.00 21.35 -26.22
N PRO A 418 -13.12 21.20 -27.22
CA PRO A 418 -13.38 21.70 -28.57
C PRO A 418 -14.43 20.81 -29.27
N ASP A 419 -15.45 21.44 -29.87
CA ASP A 419 -16.48 20.73 -30.67
C ASP A 419 -15.89 19.83 -31.76
N SER A 420 -14.69 20.15 -32.26
CA SER A 420 -14.01 19.34 -33.27
C SER A 420 -13.61 17.95 -32.79
N ILE A 421 -13.62 17.67 -31.48
CA ILE A 421 -13.31 16.34 -30.92
C ILE A 421 -14.20 15.25 -31.52
N GLY A 422 -15.47 15.58 -31.84
CA GLY A 422 -16.42 14.68 -32.48
C GLY A 422 -16.07 14.26 -33.92
N ARG A 423 -14.97 14.76 -34.49
CA ARG A 423 -14.45 14.32 -35.81
C ARG A 423 -13.58 13.06 -35.72
N ILE A 424 -13.12 12.68 -34.53
CA ILE A 424 -12.23 11.53 -34.32
C ILE A 424 -13.09 10.26 -34.18
N THR A 425 -13.81 9.87 -35.23
CA THR A 425 -14.85 8.84 -35.15
C THR A 425 -14.35 7.43 -34.79
N ASN A 426 -13.03 7.19 -34.88
CA ASN A 426 -12.40 5.93 -34.49
C ASN A 426 -12.07 5.86 -32.98
N LEU A 427 -12.37 6.90 -32.21
CA LEU A 427 -12.05 6.97 -30.79
C LEU A 427 -12.89 5.97 -29.99
N GLY A 428 -12.21 5.01 -29.35
CA GLY A 428 -12.76 4.05 -28.41
C GLY A 428 -12.66 4.51 -26.96
N ALA A 429 -11.67 5.33 -26.60
CA ALA A 429 -11.54 5.84 -25.24
C ALA A 429 -11.12 7.32 -25.22
N LEU A 430 -11.85 8.11 -24.44
CA LEU A 430 -11.59 9.53 -24.19
C LEU A 430 -11.54 9.81 -22.69
N SER A 431 -10.39 10.23 -22.21
CA SER A 431 -10.18 10.64 -20.82
C SER A 431 -9.67 12.08 -20.75
N LEU A 432 -10.48 12.95 -20.13
CA LEU A 432 -10.19 14.35 -19.85
C LEU A 432 -10.25 14.65 -18.34
N VAL A 433 -10.25 13.61 -17.50
CA VAL A 433 -10.46 13.67 -16.06
C VAL A 433 -9.45 14.57 -15.36
N ASN A 434 -9.81 15.19 -14.24
CA ASN A 434 -8.89 15.93 -13.37
C ASN A 434 -8.11 17.03 -14.12
N ASN A 435 -8.85 18.01 -14.62
CA ASN A 435 -8.32 19.19 -15.31
C ASN A 435 -9.09 20.45 -14.85
N LEU A 436 -8.84 21.59 -15.50
CA LEU A 436 -9.52 22.86 -15.23
C LEU A 436 -10.46 23.26 -16.38
N LEU A 437 -11.01 22.27 -17.10
CA LEU A 437 -11.88 22.49 -18.26
C LEU A 437 -13.20 23.13 -17.81
N THR A 438 -13.67 24.11 -18.58
CA THR A 438 -14.89 24.89 -18.33
C THR A 438 -15.85 24.81 -19.52
N GLY A 439 -17.04 25.41 -19.40
CA GLY A 439 -18.04 25.42 -20.47
C GLY A 439 -18.80 24.10 -20.59
N VAL A 440 -19.57 23.95 -21.66
CA VAL A 440 -20.47 22.82 -21.85
C VAL A 440 -19.78 21.60 -22.42
N ILE A 441 -20.30 20.41 -22.12
CA ILE A 441 -19.94 19.17 -22.84
C ILE A 441 -20.43 19.32 -24.29
N PRO A 442 -19.55 19.23 -25.31
CA PRO A 442 -19.95 19.37 -26.71
C PRO A 442 -20.92 18.27 -27.16
N PHE A 443 -21.99 18.66 -27.86
CA PHE A 443 -22.93 17.70 -28.46
C PHE A 443 -22.25 16.78 -29.49
N SER A 444 -21.13 17.21 -30.07
CA SER A 444 -20.35 16.48 -31.06
C SER A 444 -19.68 15.22 -30.50
N ILE A 445 -19.52 15.08 -29.18
CA ILE A 445 -19.07 13.82 -28.56
C ILE A 445 -20.03 12.67 -28.91
N GLY A 446 -21.31 12.95 -29.11
CA GLY A 446 -22.30 11.98 -29.59
C GLY A 446 -22.06 11.48 -31.03
N ASN A 447 -21.10 12.03 -31.77
CA ASN A 447 -20.68 11.48 -33.07
C ASN A 447 -19.67 10.34 -32.93
N LEU A 448 -19.11 10.12 -31.74
CA LEU A 448 -18.11 9.10 -31.44
C LEU A 448 -18.80 7.75 -31.16
N THR A 449 -19.46 7.18 -32.17
CA THR A 449 -20.32 5.99 -31.99
C THR A 449 -19.56 4.73 -31.58
N GLY A 450 -18.23 4.69 -31.78
CA GLY A 450 -17.35 3.61 -31.34
C GLY A 450 -16.77 3.79 -29.92
N LEU A 451 -17.20 4.82 -29.19
CA LEU A 451 -16.67 5.13 -27.86
C LEU A 451 -17.12 4.09 -26.84
N VAL A 452 -16.16 3.51 -26.13
CA VAL A 452 -16.28 2.48 -25.09
C VAL A 452 -16.08 3.10 -23.70
N TYR A 453 -15.16 4.05 -23.57
CA TYR A 453 -14.85 4.75 -22.31
C TYR A 453 -14.92 6.26 -22.49
N LEU A 454 -15.68 6.94 -21.64
CA LEU A 454 -15.72 8.39 -21.55
C LEU A 454 -15.55 8.84 -20.11
N SER A 455 -14.49 9.60 -19.82
CA SER A 455 -14.26 10.19 -18.51
C SER A 455 -13.98 11.68 -18.60
N LEU A 456 -14.84 12.46 -17.94
CA LEU A 456 -14.85 13.92 -17.91
C LEU A 456 -14.85 14.45 -16.46
N GLY A 457 -14.70 13.56 -15.47
CA GLY A 457 -14.84 13.92 -14.06
C GLY A 457 -13.76 14.88 -13.56
N LEU A 458 -13.94 15.43 -12.35
CA LEU A 458 -12.97 16.32 -11.70
C LEU A 458 -12.60 17.53 -12.60
N ASN A 459 -13.61 18.26 -13.06
CA ASN A 459 -13.45 19.43 -13.92
C ASN A 459 -14.40 20.56 -13.46
N ARG A 460 -14.55 21.61 -14.27
CA ARG A 460 -15.50 22.72 -14.04
C ARG A 460 -16.51 22.83 -15.18
N LEU A 461 -16.90 21.69 -15.76
CA LEU A 461 -17.86 21.64 -16.85
C LEU A 461 -19.25 22.05 -16.33
N GLU A 462 -19.99 22.80 -17.14
CA GLU A 462 -21.28 23.38 -16.79
C GLU A 462 -22.34 23.08 -17.85
N GLY A 463 -23.58 23.51 -17.60
CA GLY A 463 -24.71 23.27 -18.50
C GLY A 463 -25.22 21.83 -18.43
N ASN A 464 -25.98 21.43 -19.46
CA ASN A 464 -26.70 20.16 -19.47
C ASN A 464 -25.84 19.03 -20.06
N ILE A 465 -26.09 17.80 -19.61
CA ILE A 465 -25.56 16.61 -20.29
C ILE A 465 -26.18 16.53 -21.70
N PRO A 466 -25.39 16.42 -22.78
CA PRO A 466 -25.93 16.36 -24.14
C PRO A 466 -26.70 15.06 -24.39
N SER A 467 -27.93 15.17 -24.91
CA SER A 467 -28.74 13.99 -25.29
C SER A 467 -28.11 13.17 -26.42
N THR A 468 -27.25 13.78 -27.23
CA THR A 468 -26.50 13.10 -28.31
C THR A 468 -25.53 12.05 -27.79
N LEU A 469 -25.13 12.08 -26.51
CA LEU A 469 -24.33 11.01 -25.91
C LEU A 469 -25.04 9.64 -25.96
N GLY A 470 -26.37 9.62 -26.04
CA GLY A 470 -27.13 8.39 -26.25
C GLY A 470 -26.85 7.67 -27.58
N ASN A 471 -26.11 8.30 -28.52
CA ASN A 471 -25.69 7.66 -29.77
C ASN A 471 -24.44 6.77 -29.61
N CYS A 472 -23.71 6.87 -28.49
CA CYS A 472 -22.48 6.12 -28.23
C CYS A 472 -22.78 4.70 -27.74
N ASN A 473 -23.43 3.87 -28.57
CA ASN A 473 -24.02 2.58 -28.17
C ASN A 473 -23.01 1.52 -27.67
N GLN A 474 -21.70 1.72 -27.87
CA GLN A 474 -20.64 0.83 -27.39
C GLN A 474 -20.10 1.22 -26.00
N LEU A 475 -20.63 2.29 -25.39
CA LEU A 475 -20.13 2.83 -24.14
C LEU A 475 -20.36 1.85 -22.99
N LEU A 476 -19.26 1.44 -22.35
CA LEU A 476 -19.26 0.60 -21.14
C LEU A 476 -19.15 1.49 -19.89
N LYS A 477 -18.27 2.49 -19.92
CA LYS A 477 -18.04 3.37 -18.76
C LYS A 477 -18.27 4.83 -19.11
N LEU A 478 -19.08 5.49 -18.29
CA LEU A 478 -19.42 6.90 -18.42
C LEU A 478 -19.18 7.64 -17.10
N GLY A 479 -18.16 8.50 -17.08
CA GLY A 479 -17.79 9.29 -15.92
C GLY A 479 -17.85 10.80 -16.17
N PHE A 480 -18.57 11.52 -15.33
CA PHE A 480 -18.60 12.98 -15.29
C PHE A 480 -18.79 13.52 -13.86
N SER A 481 -18.46 12.73 -12.83
CA SER A 481 -18.49 13.14 -11.44
C SER A 481 -17.66 14.40 -11.16
N GLU A 482 -18.00 15.13 -10.10
CA GLU A 482 -17.24 16.32 -9.65
C GLU A 482 -17.12 17.39 -10.75
N ASN A 483 -18.27 17.91 -11.17
CA ASN A 483 -18.41 19.00 -12.11
C ASN A 483 -19.56 19.94 -11.68
N ASN A 484 -19.84 20.99 -12.46
CA ASN A 484 -20.95 21.91 -12.25
C ASN A 484 -22.11 21.63 -13.22
N LEU A 485 -22.35 20.36 -13.59
CA LEU A 485 -23.41 20.02 -14.55
C LEU A 485 -24.78 20.25 -13.92
N THR A 486 -25.71 20.73 -14.75
CA THR A 486 -27.07 21.13 -14.37
C THR A 486 -28.09 20.45 -15.29
N GLY A 487 -29.38 20.69 -15.06
CA GLY A 487 -30.46 20.11 -15.86
C GLY A 487 -30.72 18.65 -15.51
N THR A 488 -31.45 17.94 -16.37
CA THR A 488 -31.89 16.55 -16.14
C THR A 488 -30.98 15.56 -16.85
N ILE A 489 -30.91 14.31 -16.35
CA ILE A 489 -30.27 13.20 -17.07
C ILE A 489 -31.10 12.91 -18.35
N PRO A 490 -30.54 13.06 -19.56
CA PRO A 490 -31.28 12.88 -20.81
C PRO A 490 -31.82 11.46 -20.97
N GLN A 491 -33.09 11.32 -21.42
CA GLN A 491 -33.72 10.02 -21.64
C GLN A 491 -32.93 9.13 -22.62
N GLN A 492 -32.24 9.76 -23.58
CA GLN A 492 -31.45 9.06 -24.60
C GLN A 492 -30.28 8.25 -24.02
N LEU A 493 -29.73 8.63 -22.86
CA LEU A 493 -28.67 7.86 -22.19
C LEU A 493 -29.12 6.48 -21.72
N PHE A 494 -30.41 6.33 -21.43
CA PHE A 494 -31.01 5.05 -21.03
C PHE A 494 -31.19 4.09 -22.22
N GLY A 495 -30.82 4.51 -23.43
CA GLY A 495 -30.66 3.62 -24.60
C GLY A 495 -29.32 2.89 -24.64
N LEU A 496 -28.35 3.25 -23.80
CA LEU A 496 -27.00 2.67 -23.79
C LEU A 496 -26.97 1.29 -23.13
N SER A 497 -27.50 0.26 -23.80
CA SER A 497 -27.61 -1.11 -23.25
C SER A 497 -26.29 -1.80 -22.88
N SER A 498 -25.17 -1.28 -23.40
CA SER A 498 -23.82 -1.80 -23.14
C SER A 498 -23.21 -1.27 -21.83
N LEU A 499 -23.82 -0.26 -21.20
CA LEU A 499 -23.24 0.43 -20.05
C LEU A 499 -23.10 -0.49 -18.84
N THR A 500 -21.90 -0.54 -18.28
CA THR A 500 -21.54 -1.27 -17.05
C THR A 500 -21.37 -0.33 -15.86
N ASP A 501 -20.76 0.84 -16.07
CA ASP A 501 -20.44 1.75 -14.97
C ASP A 501 -20.85 3.19 -15.31
N ILE A 502 -21.54 3.84 -14.36
CA ILE A 502 -21.85 5.26 -14.44
C ILE A 502 -21.41 6.01 -13.17
N TYR A 503 -20.56 7.02 -13.36
CA TYR A 503 -20.06 7.91 -12.32
C TYR A 503 -20.53 9.33 -12.59
N ALA A 504 -21.48 9.81 -11.79
CA ALA A 504 -22.15 11.07 -12.03
C ALA A 504 -22.43 11.85 -10.72
N SER A 505 -21.65 11.55 -9.68
CA SER A 505 -21.74 12.18 -8.37
C SER A 505 -21.20 13.61 -8.33
N TYR A 506 -21.53 14.35 -7.27
CA TYR A 506 -21.04 15.71 -7.02
C TYR A 506 -21.23 16.64 -8.23
N ASN A 507 -22.50 16.80 -8.61
CA ASN A 507 -22.95 17.72 -9.65
C ASN A 507 -24.20 18.47 -9.15
N SER A 508 -24.83 19.26 -10.02
CA SER A 508 -26.11 19.95 -9.75
C SER A 508 -27.25 19.38 -10.63
N LEU A 509 -27.24 18.06 -10.88
CA LEU A 509 -28.27 17.40 -11.70
C LEU A 509 -29.63 17.44 -10.99
N THR A 510 -30.70 17.58 -11.76
CA THR A 510 -32.08 17.79 -11.28
C THR A 510 -33.07 16.86 -11.95
N GLY A 511 -34.32 16.88 -11.46
CA GLY A 511 -35.41 16.11 -12.03
C GLY A 511 -35.39 14.62 -11.65
N PRO A 512 -36.36 13.84 -12.15
CA PRO A 512 -36.53 12.44 -11.78
C PRO A 512 -35.63 11.48 -12.57
N LEU A 513 -35.29 10.36 -11.94
CA LEU A 513 -34.72 9.19 -12.63
C LEU A 513 -35.78 8.59 -13.58
N PRO A 514 -35.49 8.46 -14.89
CA PRO A 514 -36.41 7.85 -15.85
C PRO A 514 -36.67 6.37 -15.58
N VAL A 515 -37.89 5.92 -15.86
CA VAL A 515 -38.28 4.50 -15.77
C VAL A 515 -37.50 3.60 -16.73
N ASP A 516 -36.85 4.17 -17.75
CA ASP A 516 -36.01 3.45 -18.71
C ASP A 516 -34.65 3.02 -18.11
N ILE A 517 -34.33 3.37 -16.86
CA ILE A 517 -33.09 2.95 -16.18
C ILE A 517 -32.86 1.43 -16.17
N GLY A 518 -33.95 0.66 -16.19
CA GLY A 518 -33.91 -0.79 -16.29
C GLY A 518 -33.48 -1.34 -17.66
N ASN A 519 -33.12 -0.49 -18.62
CA ASN A 519 -32.55 -0.92 -19.91
C ASN A 519 -31.04 -1.16 -19.83
N TRP A 520 -30.36 -0.69 -18.78
CA TRP A 520 -28.93 -0.92 -18.57
C TRP A 520 -28.69 -2.32 -17.97
N ASN A 521 -28.97 -3.34 -18.78
CA ASN A 521 -28.99 -4.74 -18.33
C ASN A 521 -27.63 -5.30 -17.90
N HIS A 522 -26.53 -4.61 -18.25
CA HIS A 522 -25.15 -4.98 -17.88
C HIS A 522 -24.55 -4.06 -16.81
N LEU A 523 -25.36 -3.16 -16.22
CA LEU A 523 -24.88 -2.21 -15.23
C LEU A 523 -24.41 -2.96 -13.98
N THR A 524 -23.19 -2.68 -13.54
CA THR A 524 -22.56 -3.21 -12.33
C THR A 524 -22.39 -2.14 -11.26
N TYR A 525 -22.16 -0.88 -11.67
CA TYR A 525 -21.88 0.23 -10.78
C TYR A 525 -22.70 1.48 -11.16
N LEU A 526 -23.40 2.06 -10.18
CA LEU A 526 -24.15 3.31 -10.33
C LEU A 526 -23.82 4.27 -9.19
N ASP A 527 -23.32 5.45 -9.52
CA ASP A 527 -23.17 6.56 -8.57
C ASP A 527 -23.79 7.87 -9.08
N PHE A 528 -24.87 8.28 -8.41
CA PHE A 528 -25.56 9.56 -8.58
C PHE A 528 -25.54 10.43 -7.32
N SER A 529 -24.63 10.15 -6.40
CA SER A 529 -24.59 10.81 -5.09
C SER A 529 -24.31 12.31 -5.18
N TYR A 530 -24.77 13.10 -4.21
CA TYR A 530 -24.54 14.54 -4.10
C TYR A 530 -24.97 15.29 -5.37
N ASN A 531 -26.25 15.18 -5.69
CA ASN A 531 -26.94 15.91 -6.75
C ASN A 531 -28.27 16.47 -6.20
N ASN A 532 -29.09 17.06 -7.06
CA ASN A 532 -30.42 17.54 -6.71
C ASN A 532 -31.51 16.71 -7.43
N LEU A 533 -31.29 15.40 -7.59
CA LEU A 533 -32.25 14.49 -8.21
C LEU A 533 -33.48 14.36 -7.31
N SER A 534 -34.66 14.24 -7.92
CA SER A 534 -35.95 14.25 -7.22
C SER A 534 -36.86 13.12 -7.71
N GLY A 535 -38.07 13.01 -7.17
CA GLY A 535 -39.00 11.96 -7.59
C GLY A 535 -38.65 10.58 -7.02
N MET A 536 -39.31 9.55 -7.53
CA MET A 536 -39.20 8.18 -7.02
C MET A 536 -38.06 7.40 -7.68
N ILE A 537 -37.41 6.52 -6.91
CA ILE A 537 -36.48 5.53 -7.49
C ILE A 537 -37.31 4.53 -8.31
N PRO A 538 -37.06 4.39 -9.63
CA PRO A 538 -37.88 3.53 -10.48
C PRO A 538 -37.73 2.05 -10.13
N ARG A 539 -38.86 1.33 -10.03
CA ARG A 539 -38.89 -0.13 -9.84
C ARG A 539 -38.17 -0.92 -10.94
N THR A 540 -37.96 -0.30 -12.09
CA THR A 540 -37.24 -0.90 -13.22
C THR A 540 -35.75 -1.04 -12.95
N LEU A 541 -35.18 -0.36 -11.94
CA LEU A 541 -33.80 -0.54 -11.52
C LEU A 541 -33.49 -2.00 -11.11
N GLY A 542 -34.47 -2.70 -10.54
CA GLY A 542 -34.34 -4.13 -10.21
C GLY A 542 -34.20 -5.05 -11.43
N LYS A 543 -34.30 -4.53 -12.67
CA LYS A 543 -34.04 -5.30 -13.90
C LYS A 543 -32.57 -5.33 -14.29
N CYS A 544 -31.72 -4.51 -13.69
CA CYS A 544 -30.29 -4.47 -13.96
C CYS A 544 -29.59 -5.63 -13.22
N LEU A 545 -29.78 -6.87 -13.67
CA LEU A 545 -29.45 -8.09 -12.90
C LEU A 545 -27.98 -8.19 -12.45
N THR A 546 -27.05 -7.50 -13.11
CA THR A 546 -25.62 -7.49 -12.79
C THR A 546 -25.22 -6.41 -11.78
N LEU A 547 -26.17 -5.61 -11.28
CA LEU A 547 -25.91 -4.42 -10.49
C LEU A 547 -25.40 -4.79 -9.09
N GLY A 548 -24.13 -4.47 -8.83
CA GLY A 548 -23.43 -4.77 -7.59
C GLY A 548 -23.38 -3.58 -6.63
N GLU A 549 -23.33 -2.36 -7.14
CA GLU A 549 -23.15 -1.17 -6.31
C GLU A 549 -24.08 -0.03 -6.72
N ILE A 550 -24.82 0.50 -5.74
CA ILE A 550 -25.79 1.57 -5.94
C ILE A 550 -25.54 2.67 -4.91
N TYR A 551 -25.15 3.85 -5.40
CA TYR A 551 -24.93 5.05 -4.61
C TYR A 551 -25.83 6.18 -5.12
N MET A 552 -26.77 6.63 -4.27
CA MET A 552 -27.66 7.76 -4.56
C MET A 552 -27.76 8.73 -3.37
N LYS A 553 -26.72 8.74 -2.54
CA LYS A 553 -26.66 9.54 -1.30
C LYS A 553 -26.80 11.03 -1.58
N GLY A 554 -27.46 11.79 -0.72
CA GLY A 554 -27.44 13.26 -0.79
C GLY A 554 -28.17 13.78 -2.03
N ASN A 555 -29.45 13.43 -2.15
CA ASN A 555 -30.35 13.88 -3.21
C ASN A 555 -31.72 14.28 -2.59
N SER A 556 -32.68 14.64 -3.44
CA SER A 556 -34.07 14.93 -3.06
C SER A 556 -35.02 13.77 -3.46
N LEU A 557 -34.55 12.51 -3.47
CA LEU A 557 -35.36 11.36 -3.86
C LEU A 557 -36.46 11.08 -2.83
N GLN A 558 -37.64 10.71 -3.28
CA GLN A 558 -38.84 10.56 -2.45
C GLN A 558 -39.60 9.25 -2.74
N GLY A 559 -40.55 8.90 -1.88
CA GLY A 559 -41.35 7.67 -2.03
C GLY A 559 -40.65 6.43 -1.47
N THR A 560 -41.16 5.25 -1.78
CA THR A 560 -40.68 3.99 -1.20
C THR A 560 -39.43 3.44 -1.88
N ILE A 561 -38.60 2.72 -1.13
CA ILE A 561 -37.52 1.90 -1.69
C ILE A 561 -38.16 0.86 -2.64
N PRO A 562 -37.77 0.81 -3.93
CA PRO A 562 -38.38 -0.09 -4.91
C PRO A 562 -38.00 -1.55 -4.64
N ASN A 563 -38.69 -2.49 -5.28
CA ASN A 563 -38.29 -3.90 -5.21
C ASN A 563 -36.96 -4.12 -5.97
N LEU A 564 -35.94 -4.58 -5.26
CA LEU A 564 -34.61 -4.91 -5.77
C LEU A 564 -34.21 -6.37 -5.45
N GLU A 565 -35.18 -7.23 -5.10
CA GLU A 565 -34.94 -8.65 -4.75
C GLU A 565 -34.23 -9.44 -5.85
N ASP A 566 -34.47 -9.07 -7.12
CA ASP A 566 -33.93 -9.75 -8.30
C ASP A 566 -32.47 -9.37 -8.63
N LEU A 567 -31.76 -8.65 -7.75
CA LEU A 567 -30.35 -8.26 -7.92
C LEU A 567 -29.42 -9.22 -7.15
N PRO A 568 -28.97 -10.34 -7.74
CA PRO A 568 -28.20 -11.37 -7.05
C PRO A 568 -26.81 -10.91 -6.57
N ASP A 569 -26.21 -9.95 -7.28
CA ASP A 569 -24.83 -9.52 -7.07
C ASP A 569 -24.72 -8.22 -6.25
N LEU A 570 -25.85 -7.67 -5.75
CA LEU A 570 -25.88 -6.40 -5.02
C LEU A 570 -25.08 -6.49 -3.71
N GLN A 571 -23.95 -5.78 -3.67
CA GLN A 571 -22.97 -5.71 -2.58
C GLN A 571 -23.08 -4.44 -1.75
N SER A 572 -23.36 -3.31 -2.40
CA SER A 572 -23.40 -1.99 -1.76
C SER A 572 -24.66 -1.22 -2.13
N LEU A 573 -25.37 -0.71 -1.12
CA LEU A 573 -26.55 0.13 -1.29
C LEU A 573 -26.50 1.36 -0.36
N ASP A 574 -26.24 2.54 -0.92
CA ASP A 574 -26.34 3.82 -0.20
C ASP A 574 -27.48 4.69 -0.76
N LEU A 575 -28.54 4.83 0.02
CA LEU A 575 -29.68 5.70 -0.25
C LEU A 575 -29.81 6.82 0.80
N SER A 576 -28.75 7.09 1.55
CA SER A 576 -28.78 8.04 2.67
C SER A 576 -28.99 9.50 2.23
N LEU A 577 -29.38 10.38 3.15
CA LEU A 577 -29.61 11.81 2.89
C LEU A 577 -30.57 12.04 1.71
N ASN A 578 -31.79 11.52 1.84
CA ASN A 578 -32.87 11.65 0.88
C ASN A 578 -34.21 11.88 1.62
N SER A 579 -35.32 11.89 0.88
CA SER A 579 -36.69 12.02 1.41
C SER A 579 -37.52 10.72 1.22
N LEU A 580 -36.86 9.56 1.21
CA LEU A 580 -37.53 8.26 1.02
C LEU A 580 -38.46 7.94 2.20
N SER A 581 -39.59 7.30 1.96
CA SER A 581 -40.62 7.02 2.97
C SER A 581 -41.21 5.62 2.85
N GLY A 582 -42.01 5.20 3.83
CA GLY A 582 -42.57 3.85 3.89
C GLY A 582 -41.62 2.83 4.54
N PRO A 583 -42.01 1.54 4.56
CA PRO A 583 -41.25 0.50 5.25
C PRO A 583 -39.99 0.08 4.53
N ILE A 584 -38.99 -0.33 5.32
CA ILE A 584 -37.81 -1.05 4.82
C ILE A 584 -38.32 -2.36 4.20
N PRO A 585 -38.11 -2.59 2.89
CA PRO A 585 -38.61 -3.79 2.25
C PRO A 585 -37.95 -5.05 2.79
N HIS A 586 -38.75 -6.09 3.09
CA HIS A 586 -38.25 -7.35 3.64
C HIS A 586 -37.26 -8.06 2.70
N PHE A 587 -37.32 -7.85 1.38
CA PHE A 587 -36.40 -8.50 0.45
C PHE A 587 -34.92 -8.16 0.73
N ILE A 588 -34.61 -7.03 1.37
CA ILE A 588 -33.22 -6.64 1.69
C ILE A 588 -32.56 -7.70 2.59
N VAL A 589 -33.35 -8.38 3.42
CA VAL A 589 -32.90 -9.51 4.24
C VAL A 589 -32.39 -10.67 3.39
N ASN A 590 -32.98 -10.88 2.21
CA ASN A 590 -32.68 -12.00 1.32
C ASN A 590 -31.47 -11.74 0.41
N LEU A 591 -30.91 -10.52 0.41
CA LEU A 591 -29.75 -10.16 -0.40
C LEU A 591 -28.46 -10.69 0.27
N THR A 592 -28.09 -11.93 -0.05
CA THR A 592 -26.94 -12.62 0.57
C THR A 592 -25.59 -12.01 0.22
N SER A 593 -25.48 -11.33 -0.91
CA SER A 593 -24.25 -10.70 -1.39
C SER A 593 -24.05 -9.28 -0.84
N LEU A 594 -25.03 -8.74 -0.10
CA LEU A 594 -25.01 -7.36 0.41
C LEU A 594 -24.12 -7.27 1.66
N HIS A 595 -23.07 -6.45 1.59
CA HIS A 595 -22.14 -6.21 2.70
C HIS A 595 -22.17 -4.77 3.20
N TYR A 596 -22.61 -3.82 2.37
CA TYR A 596 -22.74 -2.41 2.72
C TYR A 596 -24.17 -1.91 2.49
N LEU A 597 -24.76 -1.32 3.53
CA LEU A 597 -26.08 -0.69 3.48
C LEU A 597 -26.04 0.63 4.23
N ASN A 598 -26.59 1.69 3.64
CA ASN A 598 -26.80 2.97 4.30
C ASN A 598 -28.15 3.57 3.89
N LEU A 599 -29.08 3.68 4.85
CA LEU A 599 -30.43 4.23 4.65
C LEU A 599 -30.68 5.47 5.52
N SER A 600 -29.63 6.01 6.15
CA SER A 600 -29.73 7.09 7.13
C SER A 600 -30.27 8.39 6.51
N PHE A 601 -30.82 9.26 7.35
CA PHE A 601 -31.38 10.56 6.99
C PHE A 601 -32.41 10.46 5.85
N ASN A 602 -33.48 9.71 6.13
CA ASN A 602 -34.67 9.55 5.29
C ASN A 602 -35.95 9.65 6.16
N ASN A 603 -37.12 9.41 5.57
CA ASN A 603 -38.44 9.39 6.24
C ASN A 603 -39.05 7.97 6.32
N LEU A 604 -38.21 6.92 6.45
CA LEU A 604 -38.66 5.52 6.51
C LEU A 604 -39.44 5.22 7.80
N GLU A 605 -40.39 4.28 7.73
CA GLU A 605 -41.33 3.98 8.82
C GLU A 605 -41.63 2.49 8.98
N GLY A 606 -41.89 2.01 10.20
CA GLY A 606 -42.25 0.61 10.45
C GLY A 606 -41.10 -0.27 10.97
N GLU A 607 -41.35 -1.57 11.01
CA GLU A 607 -40.46 -2.53 11.69
C GLU A 607 -39.15 -2.77 10.94
N VAL A 608 -38.02 -2.67 11.64
CA VAL A 608 -36.70 -3.02 11.10
C VAL A 608 -36.47 -4.54 11.22
N PRO A 609 -36.05 -5.21 10.13
CA PRO A 609 -35.73 -6.64 10.18
C PRO A 609 -34.57 -6.96 11.15
N VAL A 610 -34.54 -8.18 11.67
CA VAL A 610 -33.50 -8.64 12.63
C VAL A 610 -32.56 -9.71 12.05
N THR A 611 -32.71 -10.04 10.77
CA THR A 611 -31.99 -11.11 10.08
C THR A 611 -31.33 -10.59 8.80
N GLY A 612 -30.46 -11.38 8.19
CA GLY A 612 -29.68 -10.96 7.02
C GLY A 612 -28.66 -9.88 7.40
N ILE A 613 -28.43 -8.89 6.54
CA ILE A 613 -27.49 -7.79 6.83
C ILE A 613 -27.84 -7.06 8.13
N PHE A 614 -29.13 -6.97 8.48
CA PHE A 614 -29.62 -6.25 9.66
C PHE A 614 -29.23 -6.87 11.00
N SER A 615 -28.74 -8.12 11.03
CA SER A 615 -28.24 -8.72 12.28
C SER A 615 -26.88 -8.18 12.73
N ASN A 616 -26.15 -7.47 11.86
CA ASN A 616 -24.82 -6.93 12.14
C ASN A 616 -24.66 -5.46 11.68
N LEU A 617 -25.75 -4.68 11.72
CA LEU A 617 -25.76 -3.26 11.32
C LEU A 617 -25.48 -2.32 12.51
N SER A 618 -24.67 -1.29 12.28
CA SER A 618 -24.59 -0.13 13.19
C SER A 618 -25.86 0.73 13.07
N ALA A 619 -26.35 1.26 14.19
CA ALA A 619 -27.49 2.19 14.22
C ALA A 619 -27.30 3.41 13.29
N ASP A 620 -26.05 3.81 13.04
CA ASP A 620 -25.70 4.95 12.18
C ASP A 620 -26.27 4.80 10.76
N VAL A 621 -26.40 3.56 10.26
CA VAL A 621 -26.95 3.21 8.94
C VAL A 621 -28.44 3.53 8.80
N LEU A 622 -29.18 3.64 9.90
CA LEU A 622 -30.63 3.91 9.92
C LEU A 622 -30.98 5.24 10.58
N SER A 623 -29.98 5.94 11.14
CA SER A 623 -30.13 7.22 11.84
C SER A 623 -30.93 8.24 11.03
N GLY A 624 -31.67 9.14 11.68
CA GLY A 624 -32.52 10.13 11.01
C GLY A 624 -33.87 9.62 10.47
N ASN A 625 -34.19 8.33 10.55
CA ASN A 625 -35.50 7.77 10.20
C ASN A 625 -36.43 7.61 11.41
N PHE A 626 -36.99 8.72 11.91
CA PHE A 626 -37.68 8.79 13.20
C PHE A 626 -38.95 7.92 13.37
N LYS A 627 -39.46 7.32 12.29
CA LYS A 627 -40.67 6.48 12.33
C LYS A 627 -40.37 4.98 12.29
N LEU A 628 -39.09 4.58 12.27
CA LEU A 628 -38.71 3.18 12.38
C LEU A 628 -38.90 2.67 13.82
N CYS A 629 -39.19 1.38 13.94
CA CYS A 629 -39.43 0.70 15.21
C CYS A 629 -38.89 -0.74 15.14
N GLY A 630 -38.71 -1.42 16.27
CA GLY A 630 -38.26 -2.83 16.31
C GLY A 630 -36.77 -3.02 16.01
N GLY A 631 -36.37 -4.08 15.29
CA GLY A 631 -34.96 -4.37 15.01
C GLY A 631 -34.19 -5.08 16.13
N ILE A 632 -32.89 -5.29 15.92
CA ILE A 632 -31.98 -5.84 16.94
C ILE A 632 -31.78 -4.81 18.06
N GLN A 633 -31.41 -5.27 19.26
CA GLN A 633 -31.33 -4.39 20.44
C GLN A 633 -30.31 -3.26 20.25
N GLU A 634 -29.26 -3.51 19.47
CA GLU A 634 -28.18 -2.59 19.14
C GLU A 634 -28.60 -1.40 18.25
N LEU A 635 -29.80 -1.45 17.65
CA LEU A 635 -30.35 -0.36 16.84
C LEU A 635 -31.08 0.72 17.64
N HIS A 636 -31.37 0.47 18.94
CA HIS A 636 -31.97 1.46 19.84
C HIS A 636 -33.27 2.10 19.28
N LEU A 637 -34.16 1.27 18.70
CA LEU A 637 -35.45 1.71 18.16
C LEU A 637 -36.61 1.28 19.06
N GLN A 638 -37.58 2.17 19.19
CA GLN A 638 -38.84 1.94 19.90
C GLN A 638 -39.54 0.63 19.46
N PRO A 639 -40.12 -0.16 20.37
CA PRO A 639 -40.90 -1.34 19.99
C PRO A 639 -42.14 -0.98 19.14
N CYS A 640 -42.39 -1.71 18.06
CA CYS A 640 -43.53 -1.42 17.18
C CYS A 640 -44.89 -1.59 17.88
N ILE A 641 -45.67 -0.51 17.95
CA ILE A 641 -47.00 -0.52 18.57
C ILE A 641 -48.05 -1.05 17.58
N TYR A 642 -48.31 -2.35 17.63
CA TYR A 642 -49.43 -2.95 16.90
C TYR A 642 -50.77 -2.51 17.51
N GLN A 643 -51.42 -1.50 16.92
CA GLN A 643 -52.79 -1.14 17.28
C GLN A 643 -53.77 -2.24 16.87
N LYS A 644 -54.08 -3.17 17.78
CA LYS A 644 -55.30 -3.98 17.68
C LYS A 644 -56.51 -3.05 17.73
N THR A 645 -57.23 -2.93 16.62
CA THR A 645 -58.45 -2.15 16.51
C THR A 645 -59.56 -2.67 17.45
N ARG A 646 -59.72 -1.97 18.57
CA ARG A 646 -60.90 -1.69 19.44
C ARG A 646 -62.01 -2.74 19.58
N LYS A 647 -62.32 -3.07 20.84
CA LYS A 647 -63.68 -2.88 21.40
C LYS A 647 -63.62 -2.12 22.72
N LYS A 648 -64.12 -0.88 22.70
CA LYS A 648 -64.39 -0.05 23.88
C LYS A 648 -65.60 -0.61 24.64
N HIS A 649 -65.45 -0.75 25.95
CA HIS A 649 -66.43 -0.69 27.05
C HIS A 649 -66.00 -1.67 28.15
N VAL A 650 -66.16 -1.27 29.43
CA VAL A 650 -65.90 -2.05 30.67
C VAL A 650 -64.52 -1.89 31.34
N LEU A 651 -64.07 -0.65 31.60
CA LEU A 651 -62.93 -0.41 32.51
C LEU A 651 -63.10 0.79 33.47
N ALA A 652 -64.30 1.36 33.58
CA ALA A 652 -64.63 2.40 34.56
C ALA A 652 -65.03 1.86 35.95
N LEU A 653 -64.94 0.54 36.20
CA LEU A 653 -65.44 -0.09 37.44
C LEU A 653 -64.32 -0.67 38.34
N LYS A 654 -63.06 -0.72 37.90
CA LYS A 654 -61.96 -1.34 38.69
C LYS A 654 -61.14 -0.36 39.54
N PHE A 655 -61.29 0.94 39.32
CA PHE A 655 -60.50 1.99 40.01
C PHE A 655 -60.94 2.29 41.46
N ILE A 656 -62.02 1.67 41.96
CA ILE A 656 -62.56 1.94 43.31
C ILE A 656 -62.10 0.90 44.36
N LEU A 657 -61.47 -0.22 43.96
CA LEU A 657 -61.16 -1.34 44.87
C LEU A 657 -59.69 -1.48 45.32
N THR A 658 -58.76 -0.74 44.73
CA THR A 658 -57.31 -0.85 45.02
C THR A 658 -56.81 0.09 46.12
N ILE A 659 -57.59 1.12 46.49
CA ILE A 659 -57.20 2.14 47.48
C ILE A 659 -57.28 1.62 48.94
N VAL A 660 -57.86 0.44 49.18
CA VAL A 660 -58.09 -0.10 50.54
C VAL A 660 -57.04 -1.15 50.97
N PHE A 661 -56.22 -1.71 50.06
CA PHE A 661 -55.32 -2.83 50.38
C PHE A 661 -53.85 -2.47 50.62
N ALA A 662 -53.41 -1.25 50.28
CA ALA A 662 -52.00 -0.84 50.37
C ALA A 662 -51.54 -0.37 51.77
N ALA A 663 -52.46 -0.18 52.73
CA ALA A 663 -52.16 0.37 54.05
C ALA A 663 -51.72 -0.67 55.11
N SER A 664 -51.77 -1.97 54.82
CA SER A 664 -51.60 -3.02 55.84
C SER A 664 -50.30 -3.83 55.81
N PHE A 665 -49.45 -3.68 54.78
CA PHE A 665 -48.25 -4.54 54.65
C PHE A 665 -46.93 -3.88 55.08
N SER A 666 -46.88 -2.55 55.17
CA SER A 666 -45.65 -1.79 55.43
C SER A 666 -45.16 -1.81 56.90
N ILE A 667 -45.91 -2.43 57.81
CA ILE A 667 -45.60 -2.44 59.26
C ILE A 667 -45.01 -3.80 59.72
N LEU A 668 -45.16 -4.87 58.93
CA LEU A 668 -44.72 -6.22 59.34
C LEU A 668 -43.28 -6.55 58.90
N ALA A 669 -42.78 -5.92 57.84
CA ALA A 669 -41.43 -6.19 57.31
C ALA A 669 -40.29 -5.65 58.20
N LEU A 670 -40.56 -4.60 58.99
CA LEU A 670 -39.55 -3.94 59.84
C LEU A 670 -39.27 -4.66 61.18
N LEU A 671 -40.06 -5.68 61.54
CA LEU A 671 -39.88 -6.45 62.79
C LEU A 671 -39.11 -7.78 62.59
N VAL A 672 -39.05 -8.29 61.35
CA VAL A 672 -38.36 -9.56 61.05
C VAL A 672 -36.84 -9.38 60.92
N VAL A 673 -36.39 -8.19 60.52
CA VAL A 673 -34.96 -7.84 60.37
C VAL A 673 -34.24 -7.74 61.73
N PHE A 674 -34.96 -7.48 62.82
CA PHE A 674 -34.37 -7.32 64.17
C PHE A 674 -34.11 -8.66 64.90
N LEU A 675 -34.75 -9.77 64.50
CA LEU A 675 -34.70 -11.03 65.26
C LEU A 675 -33.75 -12.09 64.71
N CYS A 676 -33.18 -11.91 63.51
CA CYS A 676 -32.27 -12.90 62.91
C CYS A 676 -30.78 -12.64 63.16
N TRP A 677 -30.39 -11.54 63.81
CA TRP A 677 -28.99 -11.21 64.10
C TRP A 677 -28.41 -11.88 65.37
N ARG A 678 -28.85 -13.11 65.72
CA ARG A 678 -28.30 -13.78 66.92
C ARG A 678 -28.33 -15.32 66.87
N ARG A 679 -27.42 -15.96 66.12
CA ARG A 679 -26.55 -17.08 66.58
C ARG A 679 -25.70 -17.79 65.49
N ASN A 680 -24.38 -17.67 65.67
CA ASN A 680 -23.18 -18.48 65.29
C ASN A 680 -23.36 -20.03 65.18
N LEU A 681 -22.49 -20.90 64.62
CA LEU A 681 -21.08 -20.92 64.12
C LEU A 681 -20.79 -22.27 63.37
N ASN A 682 -19.83 -22.28 62.42
CA ASN A 682 -18.87 -23.34 61.94
C ASN A 682 -19.26 -24.66 61.22
N ASN A 683 -18.75 -24.85 59.97
CA ASN A 683 -17.83 -25.93 59.45
C ASN A 683 -17.90 -26.12 57.89
N GLN A 684 -16.77 -26.48 57.25
CA GLN A 684 -16.56 -26.88 55.81
C GLN A 684 -16.20 -28.41 55.72
N PRO A 685 -16.01 -29.12 54.54
CA PRO A 685 -16.26 -28.93 53.07
C PRO A 685 -16.93 -30.20 52.38
N PRO A 686 -16.69 -30.61 51.09
CA PRO A 686 -17.08 -30.16 49.71
C PRO A 686 -17.88 -31.27 48.90
N PRO A 687 -17.94 -31.37 47.53
CA PRO A 687 -18.14 -30.44 46.38
C PRO A 687 -19.34 -30.83 45.43
N GLU A 688 -19.46 -30.13 44.28
CA GLU A 688 -20.14 -30.47 42.98
C GLU A 688 -21.45 -29.76 42.57
N ASP A 689 -21.25 -28.74 41.72
CA ASP A 689 -21.63 -28.63 40.28
C ASP A 689 -23.06 -28.34 39.77
N ARG A 690 -23.07 -27.37 38.82
CA ARG A 690 -24.06 -26.98 37.77
C ARG A 690 -25.21 -25.99 38.05
N SER A 691 -24.92 -24.75 37.65
CA SER A 691 -25.49 -24.03 36.48
C SER A 691 -26.56 -22.94 36.66
N LYS A 692 -26.26 -21.81 35.96
CA LYS A 692 -27.07 -20.65 35.52
C LYS A 692 -27.31 -19.48 36.49
N SER A 693 -26.62 -18.36 36.25
CA SER A 693 -27.26 -17.10 35.82
C SER A 693 -26.24 -16.10 35.25
N ALA A 694 -26.74 -15.19 34.43
CA ALA A 694 -26.10 -14.09 33.71
C ALA A 694 -25.08 -13.25 34.50
N HIS A 695 -24.09 -12.69 33.79
CA HIS A 695 -23.33 -11.53 34.25
C HIS A 695 -23.26 -10.44 33.16
N PHE A 696 -23.91 -9.33 33.51
CA PHE A 696 -23.77 -7.97 33.00
C PHE A 696 -22.34 -7.43 33.26
N TYR A 697 -21.80 -6.60 32.37
CA TYR A 697 -20.65 -5.71 32.64
C TYR A 697 -20.99 -4.26 32.22
N PRO A 698 -20.58 -3.21 32.99
CA PRO A 698 -21.03 -1.81 32.82
C PRO A 698 -20.08 -0.96 31.94
N ASN A 699 -20.60 -0.02 31.14
CA ASN A 699 -19.77 0.96 30.40
C ASN A 699 -20.52 2.31 30.26
N ILE A 700 -20.33 3.22 31.22
CA ILE A 700 -21.14 4.44 31.39
C ILE A 700 -20.65 5.65 30.54
N SER A 701 -19.37 5.70 30.13
CA SER A 701 -18.82 6.86 29.38
C SER A 701 -19.27 6.99 27.92
N TYR A 702 -19.79 5.92 27.33
CA TYR A 702 -20.26 5.91 25.94
C TYR A 702 -21.61 6.63 25.78
N GLN A 703 -22.48 6.54 26.78
CA GLN A 703 -23.83 7.11 26.73
C GLN A 703 -23.81 8.64 26.76
N GLU A 704 -22.90 9.23 27.55
CA GLU A 704 -22.66 10.68 27.60
C GLU A 704 -22.05 11.21 26.28
N LEU A 705 -21.19 10.43 25.64
CA LEU A 705 -20.65 10.74 24.30
C LEU A 705 -21.73 10.69 23.21
N CYS A 706 -22.64 9.71 23.27
CA CYS A 706 -23.78 9.64 22.35
C CYS A 706 -24.68 10.88 22.53
N THR A 707 -25.00 11.23 23.78
CA THR A 707 -25.78 12.43 24.11
C THR A 707 -25.17 13.71 23.51
N ALA A 708 -23.85 13.88 23.64
CA ALA A 708 -23.12 15.02 23.07
C ALA A 708 -23.16 15.05 21.52
N THR A 709 -23.07 13.88 20.89
CA THR A 709 -23.08 13.71 19.44
C THR A 709 -24.46 14.00 18.85
N ASP A 710 -25.53 13.56 19.51
CA ASP A 710 -26.91 13.78 19.07
C ASP A 710 -27.28 15.27 19.12
N VAL A 711 -26.91 15.98 20.20
CA VAL A 711 -27.15 17.43 20.31
C VAL A 711 -26.34 18.23 19.28
N ALA A 712 -25.09 17.81 18.99
CA ALA A 712 -24.29 18.39 17.92
C ALA A 712 -24.96 18.22 16.54
N SER A 713 -25.52 17.03 16.29
CA SER A 713 -26.26 16.73 15.06
C SER A 713 -27.48 17.63 14.91
N ALA A 714 -28.27 17.81 15.98
CA ALA A 714 -29.46 18.65 15.97
C ALA A 714 -29.12 20.13 15.67
N LEU A 715 -28.04 20.67 16.25
CA LEU A 715 -27.62 22.04 16.00
C LEU A 715 -27.03 22.23 14.59
N HIS A 716 -26.31 21.24 14.07
CA HIS A 716 -25.82 21.29 12.68
C HIS A 716 -27.00 21.42 11.70
N TYR A 717 -28.05 20.62 11.91
CA TYR A 717 -29.28 20.66 11.14
C TYR A 717 -29.97 22.04 11.22
N LEU A 718 -30.13 22.59 12.43
CA LEU A 718 -30.79 23.89 12.62
C LEU A 718 -30.00 25.07 12.01
N HIS A 719 -28.67 25.04 12.07
CA HIS A 719 -27.81 26.15 11.62
C HIS A 719 -27.47 26.12 10.14
N HIS A 720 -27.32 24.93 9.54
CA HIS A 720 -26.73 24.77 8.20
C HIS A 720 -27.60 24.03 7.20
N GLU A 721 -28.51 23.16 7.66
CA GLU A 721 -29.32 22.30 6.76
C GLU A 721 -30.76 22.81 6.58
N CYS A 722 -31.23 23.66 7.49
CA CYS A 722 -32.52 24.35 7.35
C CYS A 722 -32.43 25.47 6.30
N GLN A 723 -33.41 25.54 5.39
CA GLN A 723 -33.51 26.57 4.34
C GLN A 723 -33.45 28.02 4.87
N THR A 724 -33.83 28.23 6.13
CA THR A 724 -33.61 29.48 6.85
C THR A 724 -32.97 29.12 8.19
N PRO A 725 -31.73 29.54 8.48
CA PRO A 725 -31.03 29.17 9.70
C PRO A 725 -31.87 29.49 10.95
N MET A 726 -32.06 28.48 11.79
CA MET A 726 -32.77 28.56 13.07
C MET A 726 -31.76 28.58 14.21
N ILE A 727 -31.76 29.66 14.99
CA ILE A 727 -30.88 29.81 16.15
C ILE A 727 -31.71 29.48 17.40
N HIS A 728 -31.29 28.47 18.16
CA HIS A 728 -32.04 27.90 19.29
C HIS A 728 -32.11 28.85 20.49
N CYS A 729 -31.02 29.54 20.78
CA CYS A 729 -30.87 30.58 21.82
C CYS A 729 -30.94 30.10 23.29
N ASP A 730 -31.27 28.84 23.57
CA ASP A 730 -31.39 28.33 24.95
C ASP A 730 -30.97 26.85 25.09
N ILE A 731 -29.73 26.55 24.70
CA ILE A 731 -29.16 25.20 24.82
C ILE A 731 -28.65 24.99 26.25
N LYS A 732 -29.24 24.04 26.95
CA LYS A 732 -28.92 23.66 28.34
C LYS A 732 -29.46 22.26 28.67
N PRO A 733 -28.96 21.57 29.70
CA PRO A 733 -29.38 20.20 30.00
C PRO A 733 -30.89 19.99 30.15
N GLN A 734 -31.64 20.96 30.69
CA GLN A 734 -33.10 20.82 30.89
C GLN A 734 -33.90 20.82 29.58
N ASN A 735 -33.29 21.30 28.49
CA ASN A 735 -33.88 21.34 27.16
C ASN A 735 -33.37 20.17 26.30
N ILE A 736 -32.54 19.28 26.86
CA ILE A 736 -32.14 18.02 26.23
C ILE A 736 -33.01 16.91 26.81
N LEU A 737 -33.88 16.34 25.98
CA LEU A 737 -34.78 15.26 26.37
C LEU A 737 -34.19 13.93 25.90
N LEU A 738 -33.95 13.02 26.84
CA LEU A 738 -33.57 11.65 26.52
C LEU A 738 -34.85 10.83 26.29
N ASP A 739 -34.92 10.12 25.16
CA ASP A 739 -36.01 9.18 24.91
C ASP A 739 -35.78 7.82 25.61
N GLU A 740 -36.66 6.84 25.39
CA GLU A 740 -36.55 5.53 26.07
C GLU A 740 -35.29 4.75 25.67
N ASP A 741 -34.64 5.16 24.57
CA ASP A 741 -33.41 4.59 24.04
C ASP A 741 -32.16 5.39 24.46
N LEU A 742 -32.34 6.44 25.29
CA LEU A 742 -31.29 7.35 25.76
C LEU A 742 -30.67 8.21 24.65
N THR A 743 -31.36 8.35 23.51
CA THR A 743 -30.99 9.28 22.43
C THR A 743 -31.38 10.70 22.84
N ALA A 744 -30.49 11.66 22.62
CA ALA A 744 -30.70 13.01 23.10
C ALA A 744 -31.36 13.93 22.05
N HIS A 745 -32.58 14.40 22.37
CA HIS A 745 -33.35 15.31 21.52
C HIS A 745 -33.29 16.74 22.07
N LEU A 746 -33.01 17.71 21.20
CA LEU A 746 -33.06 19.14 21.56
C LEU A 746 -34.52 19.62 21.54
N GLY A 747 -35.03 20.10 22.67
CA GLY A 747 -36.39 20.58 22.87
C GLY A 747 -36.46 22.05 23.35
N ASP A 748 -37.69 22.54 23.56
CA ASP A 748 -38.01 23.93 23.95
C ASP A 748 -37.54 25.02 22.96
N PHE A 749 -38.24 25.08 21.82
CA PHE A 749 -38.02 26.05 20.74
C PHE A 749 -38.61 27.45 21.03
N GLY A 750 -39.03 27.74 22.27
CA GLY A 750 -39.74 28.97 22.63
C GLY A 750 -38.95 30.27 22.40
N LEU A 751 -37.61 30.20 22.36
CA LEU A 751 -36.71 31.33 22.14
C LEU A 751 -36.07 31.36 20.75
N VAL A 752 -36.45 30.44 19.85
CA VAL A 752 -35.82 30.31 18.53
C VAL A 752 -36.00 31.55 17.67
N ARG A 753 -34.98 31.85 16.86
CA ARG A 753 -34.96 32.95 15.90
C ARG A 753 -34.60 32.44 14.50
N LEU A 754 -35.39 32.84 13.51
CA LEU A 754 -35.16 32.57 12.10
C LEU A 754 -34.32 33.70 11.49
N VAL A 755 -33.34 33.38 10.66
CA VAL A 755 -32.48 34.36 9.98
C VAL A 755 -32.77 34.36 8.47
N PRO A 756 -33.62 35.26 7.93
CA PRO A 756 -33.95 35.29 6.51
C PRO A 756 -32.76 35.78 5.66
N GLU A 757 -32.55 35.17 4.49
CA GLU A 757 -31.39 35.42 3.62
C GLU A 757 -31.40 36.74 2.82
N PHE A 758 -32.42 37.59 2.92
CA PHE A 758 -32.39 38.90 2.26
C PHE A 758 -33.10 39.99 3.06
N SER A 759 -32.34 40.99 3.53
CA SER A 759 -32.64 42.41 3.34
C SER A 759 -31.66 43.31 4.09
N ASN A 760 -31.18 44.35 3.39
CA ASN A 760 -30.63 45.63 3.84
C ASN A 760 -30.48 45.84 5.36
N GLU A 761 -29.30 46.34 5.77
CA GLU A 761 -28.88 46.67 7.14
C GLU A 761 -29.83 47.61 7.93
N SER A 762 -30.91 48.12 7.34
CA SER A 762 -31.79 49.14 7.94
C SER A 762 -33.04 48.61 8.67
N ASP A 763 -33.48 47.36 8.52
CA ASP A 763 -34.70 46.86 9.21
C ASP A 763 -34.44 45.94 10.43
N LEU A 764 -33.17 45.68 10.78
CA LEU A 764 -32.81 44.82 11.91
C LEU A 764 -32.90 45.49 13.30
N HIS A 765 -33.41 46.71 13.39
CA HIS A 765 -33.54 47.47 14.65
C HIS A 765 -34.84 47.22 15.43
N GLN A 766 -35.71 46.29 14.99
CA GLN A 766 -37.00 46.05 15.66
C GLN A 766 -37.02 44.91 16.71
N PHE A 767 -35.93 44.15 16.91
CA PHE A 767 -35.95 43.02 17.86
C PHE A 767 -35.24 43.29 19.20
N SER A 768 -34.87 44.54 19.47
CA SER A 768 -34.38 44.95 20.79
C SER A 768 -35.55 45.26 21.74
N SER A 769 -36.14 44.24 22.35
CA SER A 769 -36.91 44.42 23.58
C SER A 769 -36.23 43.67 24.72
N LEU A 770 -35.66 44.48 25.62
CA LEU A 770 -35.05 44.23 26.92
C LEU A 770 -35.35 42.84 27.54
N GLY A 771 -34.34 41.99 27.55
CA GLY A 771 -34.22 40.80 28.39
C GLY A 771 -32.89 40.13 28.05
N VAL A 772 -32.13 39.66 29.05
CA VAL A 772 -30.95 38.81 28.79
C VAL A 772 -31.44 37.58 28.01
N LEU A 773 -30.95 37.38 26.79
CA LEU A 773 -31.35 36.27 25.92
C LEU A 773 -30.48 35.04 26.24
N GLY A 774 -31.13 33.94 26.61
CA GLY A 774 -30.49 32.69 27.02
C GLY A 774 -30.43 32.51 28.55
N THR A 775 -30.26 31.28 28.99
CA THR A 775 -30.18 30.93 30.42
C THR A 775 -28.84 31.35 31.03
N ILE A 776 -28.88 31.93 32.24
CA ILE A 776 -27.69 32.38 33.00
C ILE A 776 -26.69 31.21 33.14
N GLY A 777 -25.44 31.44 32.73
CA GLY A 777 -24.37 30.43 32.74
C GLY A 777 -24.14 29.74 31.38
N TYR A 778 -25.15 29.71 30.50
CA TYR A 778 -25.06 29.11 29.15
C TYR A 778 -25.14 30.14 28.04
N ALA A 779 -25.73 31.31 28.30
CA ALA A 779 -25.83 32.40 27.34
C ALA A 779 -24.44 32.93 26.95
N ALA A 780 -24.21 33.12 25.66
CA ALA A 780 -22.96 33.65 25.15
C ALA A 780 -22.67 35.06 25.71
N PRO A 781 -21.42 35.38 26.13
CA PRO A 781 -21.09 36.63 26.81
C PRO A 781 -21.50 37.89 26.00
N GLU A 782 -21.45 37.81 24.68
CA GLU A 782 -21.82 38.90 23.78
C GLU A 782 -23.32 39.25 23.82
N TYR A 783 -24.20 38.33 24.24
CA TYR A 783 -25.64 38.59 24.40
C TYR A 783 -25.92 39.49 25.61
N GLY A 784 -25.09 39.42 26.66
CA GLY A 784 -25.10 40.35 27.78
C GLY A 784 -24.59 41.76 27.42
N MET A 785 -23.82 41.86 26.33
CA MET A 785 -23.30 43.13 25.78
C MET A 785 -24.19 43.75 24.69
N GLY A 786 -25.38 43.18 24.45
CA GLY A 786 -26.36 43.69 23.48
C GLY A 786 -26.11 43.27 22.02
N SER A 787 -25.30 42.23 21.78
CA SER A 787 -25.05 41.72 20.43
C SER A 787 -26.26 40.98 19.86
N LYS A 788 -26.38 40.95 18.53
CA LYS A 788 -27.45 40.22 17.82
C LYS A 788 -27.30 38.71 18.00
N VAL A 789 -28.43 38.02 18.09
CA VAL A 789 -28.53 36.55 18.10
C VAL A 789 -27.87 35.99 16.83
N SER A 790 -27.08 34.94 17.00
CA SER A 790 -26.22 34.37 15.95
C SER A 790 -25.95 32.90 16.21
N VAL A 791 -25.68 32.13 15.15
CA VAL A 791 -25.31 30.70 15.25
C VAL A 791 -24.09 30.48 16.14
N VAL A 792 -23.16 31.45 16.19
CA VAL A 792 -21.97 31.38 17.05
C VAL A 792 -22.27 31.54 18.54
N GLY A 793 -23.42 32.10 18.92
CA GLY A 793 -23.85 32.11 20.32
C GLY A 793 -24.41 30.77 20.78
N ASP A 794 -25.13 30.04 19.91
CA ASP A 794 -25.52 28.65 20.16
C ASP A 794 -24.29 27.75 20.33
N MET A 795 -23.21 27.99 19.57
CA MET A 795 -21.92 27.28 19.74
C MET A 795 -21.36 27.42 21.16
N TYR A 796 -21.47 28.60 21.76
CA TYR A 796 -21.01 28.83 23.12
C TYR A 796 -21.82 28.02 24.13
N SER A 797 -23.16 28.07 24.01
CA SER A 797 -24.07 27.32 24.88
C SER A 797 -23.88 25.81 24.75
N PHE A 798 -23.64 25.32 23.53
CA PHE A 798 -23.27 23.92 23.28
C PHE A 798 -21.94 23.56 23.94
N GLY A 799 -20.91 24.39 23.82
CA GLY A 799 -19.63 24.18 24.49
C GLY A 799 -19.78 24.02 26.01
N ILE A 800 -20.54 24.91 26.65
CA ILE A 800 -20.80 24.84 28.10
C ILE A 800 -21.60 23.58 28.48
N LEU A 801 -22.58 23.16 27.67
CA LEU A 801 -23.33 21.92 27.87
C LEU A 801 -22.39 20.69 27.88
N ILE A 802 -21.45 20.61 26.94
CA ILE A 802 -20.48 19.50 26.87
C ILE A 802 -19.61 19.49 28.13
N LEU A 803 -19.10 20.64 28.56
CA LEU A 803 -18.26 20.71 29.75
C LEU A 803 -19.02 20.29 31.01
N GLU A 804 -20.31 20.64 31.13
CA GLU A 804 -21.13 20.24 32.27
C GLU A 804 -21.44 18.73 32.28
N ILE A 805 -21.77 18.13 31.13
CA ILE A 805 -22.09 16.69 31.03
C ILE A 805 -20.92 15.85 31.57
N PHE A 806 -19.69 16.13 31.14
CA PHE A 806 -18.53 15.30 31.47
C PHE A 806 -17.89 15.64 32.82
N THR A 807 -18.09 16.86 33.34
CA THR A 807 -17.57 17.24 34.67
C THR A 807 -18.59 17.07 35.79
N GLY A 808 -19.88 16.93 35.46
CA GLY A 808 -20.99 16.92 36.41
C GLY A 808 -21.21 18.27 37.13
N ARG A 809 -20.55 19.35 36.69
CA ARG A 809 -20.57 20.67 37.36
C ARG A 809 -21.38 21.68 36.57
N ARG A 810 -22.31 22.33 37.25
CA ARG A 810 -23.12 23.40 36.64
C ARG A 810 -22.29 24.66 36.45
N PRO A 811 -22.48 25.43 35.35
CA PRO A 811 -21.78 26.71 35.17
C PRO A 811 -22.13 27.76 36.22
N THR A 812 -23.25 27.59 36.95
CA THR A 812 -23.71 28.47 38.03
C THR A 812 -23.31 28.00 39.43
N ASP A 813 -22.45 26.98 39.54
CA ASP A 813 -22.02 26.46 40.83
C ASP A 813 -21.27 27.53 41.66
N THR A 814 -21.39 27.51 42.99
CA THR A 814 -20.85 28.58 43.84
C THR A 814 -19.33 28.73 43.75
N LEU A 815 -18.66 27.66 43.31
CA LEU A 815 -17.23 27.61 43.01
C LEU A 815 -16.79 28.60 41.91
N PHE A 816 -17.68 29.00 41.01
CA PHE A 816 -17.38 29.84 39.85
C PHE A 816 -17.73 31.33 40.04
N GLN A 817 -18.10 31.74 41.27
CA GLN A 817 -18.53 33.11 41.58
C GLN A 817 -17.40 34.15 41.66
N ALA A 818 -16.12 33.74 41.55
CA ALA A 818 -14.94 34.58 41.76
C ALA A 818 -13.97 34.61 40.54
N SER A 819 -14.45 35.03 39.37
CA SER A 819 -13.69 35.23 38.12
C SER A 819 -13.17 34.00 37.37
N SER A 820 -13.59 32.79 37.76
CA SER A 820 -13.29 31.55 37.03
C SER A 820 -14.58 30.91 36.52
N SER A 821 -14.68 30.65 35.21
CA SER A 821 -15.83 30.03 34.55
C SER A 821 -15.65 28.52 34.36
N LEU A 822 -16.72 27.78 34.06
CA LEU A 822 -16.64 26.35 33.75
C LEU A 822 -15.69 26.07 32.55
N HIS A 823 -15.68 26.97 31.56
CA HIS A 823 -14.72 26.94 30.45
C HIS A 823 -13.27 26.99 30.96
N HIS A 824 -12.93 27.99 31.78
CA HIS A 824 -11.56 28.14 32.28
C HIS A 824 -11.17 27.00 33.24
N PHE A 825 -12.13 26.48 34.00
CA PHE A 825 -11.93 25.32 34.86
C PHE A 825 -11.53 24.06 34.09
N VAL A 826 -12.14 23.81 32.92
CA VAL A 826 -11.77 22.67 32.07
C VAL A 826 -10.52 22.97 31.23
N GLU A 827 -10.40 24.17 30.68
CA GLU A 827 -9.21 24.60 29.91
C GLU A 827 -7.92 24.42 30.72
N THR A 828 -7.93 24.80 31.99
CA THR A 828 -6.77 24.66 32.89
C THR A 828 -6.49 23.21 33.32
N ALA A 829 -7.42 22.29 33.07
CA ALA A 829 -7.27 20.87 33.36
C ALA A 829 -6.88 20.04 32.12
N LEU A 830 -7.10 20.54 30.91
CA LEU A 830 -6.73 19.84 29.67
C LEU A 830 -5.23 19.96 29.37
N PRO A 831 -4.61 18.92 28.75
CA PRO A 831 -5.11 17.55 28.64
C PRO A 831 -4.79 16.69 29.88
N GLU A 832 -3.88 17.14 30.75
CA GLU A 832 -3.18 16.28 31.71
C GLU A 832 -3.94 15.97 33.01
N LYS A 833 -4.93 16.79 33.38
CA LYS A 833 -5.69 16.69 34.65
C LYS A 833 -7.17 16.37 34.46
N VAL A 834 -7.55 15.88 33.27
CA VAL A 834 -8.94 15.54 32.93
C VAL A 834 -9.58 14.61 33.96
N MET A 835 -8.86 13.60 34.45
CA MET A 835 -9.39 12.66 35.45
C MET A 835 -9.77 13.27 36.80
N GLU A 836 -9.20 14.42 37.16
CA GLU A 836 -9.49 15.09 38.42
C GLU A 836 -10.79 15.90 38.35
N ILE A 837 -11.22 16.25 37.13
CA ILE A 837 -12.38 17.11 36.86
C ILE A 837 -13.62 16.34 36.37
N LEU A 838 -13.47 15.08 35.95
CA LEU A 838 -14.58 14.21 35.54
C LEU A 838 -15.48 13.82 36.73
N ASP A 839 -16.77 13.61 36.46
CA ASP A 839 -17.72 13.12 37.47
C ASP A 839 -17.42 11.66 37.86
N LYS A 840 -17.00 11.46 39.12
CA LYS A 840 -16.61 10.16 39.66
C LYS A 840 -17.80 9.24 39.94
N THR A 841 -19.02 9.76 39.98
CA THR A 841 -20.25 8.96 40.21
C THR A 841 -20.76 8.25 38.96
N ALA A 842 -20.29 8.66 37.78
CA ALA A 842 -20.54 7.99 36.51
C ALA A 842 -19.77 6.66 36.35
N PHE A 843 -18.89 6.25 37.29
CA PHE A 843 -18.10 5.02 37.19
C PHE A 843 -18.35 4.07 38.38
N HIS A 844 -19.52 3.42 38.45
CA HIS A 844 -19.80 2.40 39.49
C HIS A 844 -20.37 1.10 38.93
N GLY A 845 -19.56 0.03 39.01
CA GLY A 845 -19.98 -1.38 39.06
C GLY A 845 -19.41 -2.04 40.32
N GLU A 846 -20.26 -2.70 41.10
CA GLU A 846 -20.07 -3.02 42.52
C GLU A 846 -18.79 -3.80 42.89
N MET A 847 -18.10 -3.30 43.93
CA MET A 847 -16.95 -3.91 44.57
C MET A 847 -17.38 -4.52 45.92
N SER A 848 -17.03 -5.79 46.21
CA SER A 848 -17.15 -6.31 47.58
C SER A 848 -15.84 -6.90 48.11
N LYS A 849 -15.22 -6.12 49.00
CA LYS A 849 -14.42 -6.46 50.19
C LYS A 849 -13.08 -7.19 49.99
N ALA A 850 -11.97 -6.45 50.13
CA ALA A 850 -11.24 -6.39 51.41
C ALA A 850 -10.12 -5.32 51.43
N THR A 851 -10.12 -4.56 52.54
CA THR A 851 -9.02 -3.79 53.17
C THR A 851 -8.52 -2.48 52.52
N TYR A 852 -8.63 -1.42 53.31
CA TYR A 852 -8.16 -0.06 53.07
C TYR A 852 -6.70 -0.01 52.61
N GLY A 853 -6.50 0.55 51.41
CA GLY A 853 -5.23 0.91 50.82
C GLY A 853 -5.50 1.44 49.41
N GLU A 854 -4.94 2.59 49.08
CA GLU A 854 -5.11 3.33 47.82
C GLU A 854 -4.68 2.48 46.61
N GLU A 855 -5.56 1.70 45.99
CA GLU A 855 -5.31 1.11 44.68
C GLU A 855 -6.61 0.53 44.07
N CYS A 856 -7.39 1.38 43.37
CA CYS A 856 -8.48 0.95 42.48
C CYS A 856 -8.74 2.02 41.41
N TRP A 857 -7.78 2.24 40.51
CA TRP A 857 -7.97 3.06 39.29
C TRP A 857 -7.34 2.44 38.03
N GLY A 858 -7.15 1.12 38.02
CA GLY A 858 -6.48 0.39 36.92
C GLY A 858 -7.35 0.00 35.72
N SER A 859 -8.51 0.62 35.48
CA SER A 859 -9.50 0.10 34.50
C SER A 859 -10.05 1.10 33.48
N ILE A 860 -9.39 2.23 33.21
CA ILE A 860 -9.72 3.07 32.03
C ILE A 860 -8.64 2.83 30.97
N LYS A 861 -9.04 2.36 29.79
CA LYS A 861 -8.10 2.12 28.68
C LYS A 861 -7.57 3.46 28.15
N LYS A 862 -6.32 3.47 27.68
CA LYS A 862 -5.67 4.67 27.11
C LYS A 862 -6.51 5.30 25.98
N GLU A 863 -7.17 4.49 25.16
CA GLU A 863 -8.05 4.97 24.09
C GLU A 863 -9.29 5.72 24.63
N GLN A 864 -9.84 5.31 25.78
CA GLN A 864 -10.98 5.98 26.41
C GLN A 864 -10.57 7.34 27.01
N MET A 865 -9.33 7.44 27.54
CA MET A 865 -8.77 8.71 28.00
C MET A 865 -8.56 9.69 26.84
N GLU A 866 -7.99 9.22 25.73
CA GLU A 866 -7.76 10.05 24.54
C GLU A 866 -9.08 10.56 23.93
N CYS A 867 -10.15 9.75 23.97
CA CYS A 867 -11.48 10.20 23.58
C CYS A 867 -12.03 11.30 24.51
N LEU A 868 -11.92 11.13 25.83
CA LEU A 868 -12.41 12.10 26.82
C LEU A 868 -11.67 13.45 26.73
N VAL A 869 -10.36 13.42 26.51
CA VAL A 869 -9.56 14.64 26.28
C VAL A 869 -10.05 15.38 25.02
N GLY A 870 -10.25 14.66 23.91
CA GLY A 870 -10.74 15.27 22.66
C GLY A 870 -12.13 15.90 22.78
N ILE A 871 -13.05 15.28 23.53
CA ILE A 871 -14.40 15.83 23.75
C ILE A 871 -14.35 17.14 24.53
N LEU A 872 -13.53 17.20 25.58
CA LEU A 872 -13.38 18.39 26.41
C LEU A 872 -12.65 19.52 25.67
N GLU A 873 -11.66 19.21 24.82
CA GLU A 873 -11.00 20.20 23.94
C GLU A 873 -12.00 20.85 22.98
N ILE A 874 -12.93 20.07 22.43
CA ILE A 874 -14.03 20.59 21.60
C ILE A 874 -14.95 21.47 22.44
N GLY A 875 -15.32 21.04 23.65
CA GLY A 875 -16.15 21.83 24.57
C GLY A 875 -15.54 23.20 24.91
N VAL A 876 -14.23 23.25 25.16
CA VAL A 876 -13.47 24.50 25.38
C VAL A 876 -13.43 25.35 24.11
N ALA A 877 -13.05 24.79 22.97
CA ALA A 877 -12.99 25.56 21.71
C ALA A 877 -14.36 26.13 21.28
N CYS A 878 -15.47 25.43 21.58
CA CYS A 878 -16.82 25.94 21.31
C CYS A 878 -17.23 27.08 22.27
N SER A 879 -16.75 27.04 23.52
CA SER A 879 -17.10 28.00 24.57
C SER A 879 -16.07 29.13 24.76
N ALA A 880 -15.21 29.39 23.76
CA ALA A 880 -14.29 30.52 23.78
C ALA A 880 -15.02 31.87 23.95
N GLU A 881 -14.46 32.81 24.73
CA GLU A 881 -15.11 34.09 24.99
C GLU A 881 -15.37 34.92 23.72
N SER A 882 -14.44 34.86 22.77
CA SER A 882 -14.52 35.57 21.48
C SER A 882 -15.27 34.74 20.43
N PRO A 883 -16.35 35.28 19.81
CA PRO A 883 -17.12 34.54 18.80
C PRO A 883 -16.32 34.13 17.55
N ARG A 884 -15.21 34.82 17.27
CA ARG A 884 -14.32 34.52 16.13
C ARG A 884 -13.40 33.33 16.40
N ASP A 885 -13.18 33.04 17.68
CA ASP A 885 -12.30 31.97 18.12
C ASP A 885 -13.08 30.66 18.39
N ARG A 886 -14.39 30.64 18.11
CA ARG A 886 -15.24 29.46 18.28
C ARG A 886 -15.23 28.59 17.04
N LEU A 887 -15.21 27.28 17.25
CA LEU A 887 -15.42 26.32 16.18
C LEU A 887 -16.80 26.48 15.56
N THR A 888 -16.91 26.20 14.26
CA THR A 888 -18.21 26.12 13.57
C THR A 888 -18.89 24.78 13.87
N MET A 889 -20.24 24.74 13.87
CA MET A 889 -20.99 23.51 14.16
C MET A 889 -20.63 22.37 13.19
N THR A 890 -20.28 22.70 11.93
CA THR A 890 -19.81 21.74 10.93
C THR A 890 -18.47 21.09 11.30
N GLN A 891 -17.53 21.84 11.89
CA GLN A 891 -16.26 21.29 12.37
C GLN A 891 -16.47 20.41 13.60
N VAL A 892 -17.32 20.88 14.52
CA VAL A 892 -17.63 20.19 15.78
C VAL A 892 -18.35 18.87 15.53
N TYR A 893 -19.38 18.85 14.68
CA TYR A 893 -20.11 17.63 14.33
C TYR A 893 -19.21 16.57 13.69
N ARG A 894 -18.29 16.98 12.80
CA ARG A 894 -17.30 16.07 12.18
C ARG A 894 -16.33 15.47 13.20
N LEU A 895 -15.88 16.26 14.18
CA LEU A 895 -14.99 15.78 15.25
C LEU A 895 -15.70 14.80 16.20
N PHE A 896 -16.98 15.02 16.52
CA PHE A 896 -17.77 14.09 17.34
C PHE A 896 -18.06 12.77 16.63
N ILE A 897 -18.40 12.79 15.33
CA ILE A 897 -18.52 11.55 14.53
C ILE A 897 -17.21 10.75 14.57
N TYR A 898 -16.06 11.42 14.42
CA TYR A 898 -14.75 10.79 14.47
C TYR A 898 -14.43 10.17 15.84
N ILE A 899 -14.72 10.87 16.95
CA ILE A 899 -14.51 10.33 18.30
C ILE A 899 -15.44 9.14 18.58
N ASN A 900 -16.71 9.23 18.16
CA ASN A 900 -17.68 8.13 18.28
C ASN A 900 -17.24 6.89 17.46
N PHE A 901 -16.66 7.13 16.28
CA PHE A 901 -16.09 6.10 15.42
C PHE A 901 -14.85 5.42 16.01
N GLN A 902 -13.92 6.17 16.63
CA GLN A 902 -12.76 5.59 17.35
C GLN A 902 -13.19 4.76 18.57
N HIS A 903 -14.27 5.15 19.26
CA HIS A 903 -14.82 4.38 20.37
C HIS A 903 -15.48 3.07 19.91
N LYS A 904 -16.24 3.06 18.80
CA LYS A 904 -16.87 1.86 18.21
C LYS A 904 -15.87 0.89 17.53
N ARG A 905 -14.69 1.35 17.07
CA ARG A 905 -13.69 0.54 16.30
C ARG A 905 -12.62 -0.19 17.10
N GLY A 906 -12.82 -0.35 18.40
CA GLY A 906 -12.26 -1.46 19.18
C GLY A 906 -12.74 -2.85 18.69
N GLU A 907 -13.56 -2.96 17.63
CA GLU A 907 -14.02 -4.27 17.10
C GLU A 907 -13.90 -4.57 15.57
N GLU A 908 -13.63 -3.67 14.58
CA GLU A 908 -13.25 -4.14 13.19
C GLU A 908 -12.64 -3.07 12.21
N ASN A 909 -11.78 -3.53 11.27
CA ASN A 909 -10.71 -2.82 10.51
C ASN A 909 -11.12 -1.77 9.42
N MET A 910 -10.19 -0.86 9.04
CA MET A 910 -10.27 0.10 7.91
C MET A 910 -9.09 -0.01 6.93
N ASP A 911 -9.31 0.36 5.66
CA ASP A 911 -8.32 0.50 4.57
C ASP A 911 -7.45 1.78 4.71
N ASN A 912 -6.23 1.75 4.16
CA ASN A 912 -5.10 2.64 4.48
C ASN A 912 -5.08 3.99 3.74
N ASN A 913 -5.84 4.17 2.65
CA ASN A 913 -5.86 5.46 1.94
C ASN A 913 -6.76 6.49 2.63
N GLU A 914 -7.93 6.09 3.13
CA GLU A 914 -8.80 6.98 3.91
C GLU A 914 -8.18 7.37 5.26
N LYS A 915 -7.34 6.51 5.86
CA LYS A 915 -6.61 6.85 7.10
C LYS A 915 -5.58 7.97 6.89
N ARG A 916 -4.96 8.05 5.70
CA ARG A 916 -3.96 9.07 5.35
C ARG A 916 -4.56 10.46 5.15
N ASP A 917 -5.69 10.55 4.46
CA ASP A 917 -6.39 11.82 4.23
C ASP A 917 -6.98 12.36 5.55
N VAL A 918 -7.37 11.47 6.45
CA VAL A 918 -7.92 11.80 7.78
C VAL A 918 -6.82 12.22 8.78
N ASP A 919 -5.66 11.56 8.80
CA ASP A 919 -4.51 11.98 9.63
C ASP A 919 -3.96 13.35 9.19
N ALA A 920 -3.95 13.63 7.88
CA ALA A 920 -3.62 14.94 7.34
C ALA A 920 -4.64 16.02 7.78
N LEU A 921 -5.93 15.72 7.85
CA LEU A 921 -6.95 16.67 8.32
C LEU A 921 -6.83 16.92 9.85
N ARG A 922 -6.53 15.88 10.64
CA ARG A 922 -6.37 15.94 12.11
C ARG A 922 -5.11 16.71 12.54
N GLU A 923 -4.01 16.55 11.80
CA GLU A 923 -2.77 17.30 12.04
C GLU A 923 -2.89 18.77 11.60
N ASN A 924 -3.73 19.07 10.60
CA ASN A 924 -4.02 20.43 10.16
C ASN A 924 -4.93 21.21 11.12
N ILE A 925 -5.88 20.55 11.78
CA ILE A 925 -6.81 21.21 12.73
C ILE A 925 -6.17 21.39 14.12
N SER A 926 -5.35 20.44 14.59
CA SER A 926 -4.69 20.52 15.92
C SER A 926 -3.53 21.52 15.99
N ARG A 927 -3.04 22.02 14.85
CA ARG A 927 -1.91 22.97 14.77
C ARG A 927 -2.28 24.39 14.35
N MET A 928 -3.56 24.73 14.28
CA MET A 928 -4.00 26.10 14.00
C MET A 928 -4.24 26.87 15.31
N PRO A 929 -3.30 27.72 15.77
CA PRO A 929 -3.65 28.78 16.71
C PRO A 929 -4.53 29.80 16.01
N LEU A 930 -5.67 30.11 16.63
CA LEU A 930 -6.77 30.94 16.18
C LEU A 930 -6.44 32.40 15.75
N LYS A 931 -5.17 32.81 15.77
CA LYS A 931 -4.72 34.17 15.39
C LYS A 931 -4.16 34.32 13.97
N GLU A 932 -3.94 33.25 13.21
CA GLU A 932 -3.18 33.31 11.94
C GLU A 932 -4.00 33.21 10.64
N VAL A 933 -5.32 33.02 10.73
CA VAL A 933 -6.23 32.83 9.58
C VAL A 933 -6.26 34.01 8.60
N VAL A 934 -5.76 35.19 8.97
CA VAL A 934 -5.82 36.40 8.13
C VAL A 934 -4.70 36.46 7.07
N GLN A 935 -3.63 35.66 7.14
CA GLN A 935 -2.50 35.75 6.18
C GLN A 935 -2.47 34.69 5.07
N TYR A 936 -3.31 33.64 5.14
CA TYR A 936 -3.35 32.58 4.12
C TYR A 936 -3.96 33.03 2.76
N LYS A 937 -4.58 34.22 2.71
CA LYS A 937 -5.28 34.75 1.53
C LYS A 937 -4.40 35.46 0.48
N LEU A 938 -3.08 35.60 0.67
CA LEU A 938 -2.22 36.45 -0.20
C LEU A 938 -1.09 35.74 -0.97
N LEU A 939 -0.97 34.41 -0.91
CA LEU A 939 0.10 33.65 -1.60
C LEU A 939 -0.36 33.10 -2.97
N SER A 940 0.51 33.07 -3.99
CA SER A 940 0.19 32.45 -5.29
C SER A 940 0.04 30.93 -5.16
N LYS A 941 -0.65 30.31 -6.11
CA LYS A 941 -1.05 28.90 -6.06
C LYS A 941 0.18 27.95 -6.00
N GLU A 942 1.27 28.27 -6.70
CA GLU A 942 2.46 27.42 -6.72
C GLU A 942 3.19 27.32 -5.36
N VAL A 943 3.17 28.39 -4.54
CA VAL A 943 3.80 28.36 -3.20
C VAL A 943 2.94 27.58 -2.21
N ARG A 944 1.61 27.63 -2.35
CA ARG A 944 0.69 26.82 -1.54
C ARG A 944 0.82 25.33 -1.80
N ASP A 945 1.05 24.94 -3.06
CA ASP A 945 1.22 23.53 -3.44
C ASP A 945 2.61 22.98 -3.03
N MET A 946 3.64 23.83 -2.92
CA MET A 946 4.95 23.41 -2.40
C MET A 946 4.94 23.23 -0.88
N ILE A 947 4.15 24.04 -0.18
CA ILE A 947 3.88 23.97 1.27
C ILE A 947 3.04 22.74 1.64
N SER A 948 2.20 22.22 0.74
CA SER A 948 1.35 21.05 1.00
C SER A 948 2.04 19.70 0.76
N HIS A 949 3.15 19.67 0.00
CA HIS A 949 3.88 18.45 -0.34
C HIS A 949 5.24 18.31 0.38
N ASP A 950 5.70 19.35 1.06
CA ASP A 950 6.90 19.33 1.91
C ASP A 950 6.64 20.12 3.21
N ALA A 951 6.24 19.37 4.26
CA ALA A 951 5.89 19.93 5.56
C ALA A 951 7.09 20.62 6.27
N GLU A 952 8.33 20.30 5.88
CA GLU A 952 9.55 20.83 6.49
C GLU A 952 9.96 22.16 5.82
N PHE A 953 9.81 22.26 4.50
CA PHE A 953 9.96 23.53 3.76
C PHE A 953 8.90 24.57 4.15
N ALA A 954 7.66 24.11 4.40
CA ALA A 954 6.57 24.95 4.90
C ALA A 954 6.89 25.61 6.25
N GLN A 955 7.41 24.86 7.23
CA GLN A 955 7.80 25.44 8.52
C GLN A 955 8.98 26.43 8.40
N ILE A 956 9.91 26.19 7.47
CA ILE A 956 11.08 27.04 7.23
C ILE A 956 10.70 28.40 6.61
N LEU A 957 9.70 28.42 5.71
CA LEU A 957 9.20 29.66 5.10
C LEU A 957 8.43 30.54 6.10
N PHE A 958 7.61 29.93 6.98
CA PHE A 958 6.75 30.66 7.91
C PHE A 958 7.46 31.15 9.17
N LYS A 959 8.60 30.56 9.57
CA LYS A 959 9.36 31.03 10.76
C LYS A 959 10.21 32.29 10.51
N ARG A 960 10.32 32.78 9.26
CA ARG A 960 11.25 33.86 8.87
C ARG A 960 10.64 35.26 8.68
N HIS A 961 9.33 35.41 8.87
CA HIS A 961 8.63 36.68 8.60
C HIS A 961 8.28 37.53 9.84
N LYS A 962 8.94 37.32 10.99
CA LYS A 962 8.88 38.25 12.13
C LYS A 962 10.18 39.06 12.26
N ASP A 963 10.24 40.11 11.42
CA ASP A 963 10.98 41.37 11.54
C ASP A 963 12.54 41.47 11.52
N SER A 964 13.00 42.04 10.39
CA SER A 964 14.05 43.07 10.19
C SER A 964 15.50 42.85 10.67
N SER A 965 16.35 42.29 9.79
CA SER A 965 17.46 42.99 9.09
C SER A 965 18.38 41.96 8.36
N THR A 966 18.58 42.20 7.06
CA THR A 966 19.36 41.42 6.04
C THR A 966 20.75 40.94 6.52
N GLN A 967 21.35 39.79 6.15
CA GLN A 967 21.42 39.03 4.88
C GLN A 967 21.71 37.52 5.12
N LEU A 968 21.27 36.66 4.18
CA LEU A 968 21.75 35.28 4.02
C LEU A 968 22.93 35.24 3.04
N ILE A 969 24.00 34.48 3.34
CA ILE A 969 24.83 33.88 2.31
C ILE A 969 24.85 32.36 2.52
N TYR A 970 24.52 31.68 1.43
CA TYR A 970 24.48 30.24 1.21
C TYR A 970 25.79 29.82 0.50
N THR A 971 26.11 28.53 0.49
CA THR A 971 26.79 27.94 -0.66
C THR A 971 26.32 26.52 -0.92
N VAL A 972 26.22 26.27 -2.23
CA VAL A 972 25.73 25.09 -2.94
C VAL A 972 26.77 23.97 -2.86
N TYR A 973 26.30 22.72 -2.78
CA TYR A 973 27.13 21.56 -3.06
C TYR A 973 26.43 20.65 -4.07
N ASP A 974 26.99 20.61 -5.29
CA ASP A 974 26.89 19.47 -6.21
C ASP A 974 27.73 18.33 -5.62
N GLY A 975 27.15 17.14 -5.40
CA GLY A 975 27.95 15.95 -5.15
C GLY A 975 28.75 15.60 -6.41
N TRP A 976 30.00 15.14 -6.40
CA TRP A 976 30.70 14.30 -5.43
C TRP A 976 32.23 14.60 -5.44
N SER A 977 32.78 15.14 -4.34
CA SER A 977 34.01 14.67 -3.65
C SER A 977 34.51 15.67 -2.59
N VAL A 978 34.22 15.38 -1.33
CA VAL A 978 35.06 15.46 -0.11
C VAL A 978 36.06 16.63 0.04
N ARG A 979 35.62 17.71 0.69
CA ARG A 979 36.06 18.24 2.03
C ARG A 979 35.63 19.71 2.12
N ASN A 980 34.55 20.01 2.85
CA ASN A 980 34.53 20.26 4.31
C ASN A 980 35.50 21.42 4.66
N SER A 981 35.08 22.58 5.15
CA SER A 981 33.93 22.90 6.00
C SER A 981 33.74 24.42 5.91
N PHE A 982 32.53 24.94 5.69
CA PHE A 982 31.61 25.47 6.71
C PHE A 982 32.27 25.86 8.02
N TYR A 983 32.13 27.13 8.46
CA TYR A 983 31.70 27.54 9.82
C TYR A 983 31.53 29.07 9.81
N LYS A 984 30.61 29.79 10.47
CA LYS A 984 29.42 29.63 11.35
C LYS A 984 29.60 30.58 12.56
N ILE A 985 28.49 30.93 13.20
CA ILE A 985 28.37 31.50 14.57
C ILE A 985 28.54 33.03 14.61
N SER A 986 27.45 33.80 14.60
CA SER A 986 26.40 34.01 15.63
C SER A 986 26.82 35.09 16.62
N LEU A 987 25.84 35.86 17.07
CA LEU A 987 25.71 36.48 18.39
C LEU A 987 24.59 37.52 18.20
N ASN A 988 23.42 37.33 18.81
CA ASN A 988 22.72 38.54 19.23
C ASN A 988 23.73 39.34 20.06
N PRO A 989 23.80 40.68 19.96
CA PRO A 989 24.52 41.43 20.95
C PRO A 989 23.96 41.00 22.30
N ILE A 990 24.83 40.38 23.10
CA ILE A 990 24.67 40.33 24.54
C ILE A 990 24.54 41.80 24.91
N THR A 991 23.34 42.27 25.25
CA THR A 991 23.19 43.57 25.90
C THR A 991 23.66 43.42 27.34
N GLN A 992 24.94 43.09 27.51
CA GLN A 992 25.80 43.32 28.66
C GLN A 992 27.18 42.69 28.40
N SER A 993 28.18 43.55 28.31
CA SER A 993 29.60 43.22 28.24
C SER A 993 30.04 42.22 29.31
N VAL A 994 30.51 41.03 28.91
CA VAL A 994 31.63 40.37 29.61
C VAL A 994 32.54 39.72 28.58
N SER A 995 33.78 40.17 28.59
CA SER A 995 34.92 39.79 27.77
C SER A 995 35.39 38.34 28.01
N THR A 996 35.88 37.71 26.94
CA THR A 996 36.79 36.55 26.83
C THR A 996 36.21 35.12 26.85
N LEU A 997 36.54 34.34 25.78
CA LEU A 997 36.83 32.87 25.66
C LEU A 997 36.15 32.15 24.45
N PRO A 998 36.77 31.07 23.87
CA PRO A 998 37.35 31.09 22.51
C PRO A 998 37.05 29.84 21.60
N ASP A 999 37.76 29.77 20.47
CA ASP A 999 37.55 29.04 19.20
C ASP A 999 37.79 27.49 19.12
N GLU A 1000 37.51 26.66 20.12
CA GLU A 1000 37.83 25.19 20.03
C GLU A 1000 36.69 24.24 20.48
N ILE A 1001 35.77 23.90 19.57
CA ILE A 1001 34.81 22.77 19.74
C ILE A 1001 34.90 21.88 18.49
N GLU A 1002 35.33 20.63 18.64
CA GLU A 1002 35.44 19.66 17.55
C GLU A 1002 34.35 18.58 17.68
N ILE A 1003 33.52 18.42 16.64
CA ILE A 1003 32.35 17.52 16.59
C ILE A 1003 32.73 16.26 15.83
N LEU A 1004 32.58 15.08 16.46
CA LEU A 1004 33.03 13.80 15.90
C LEU A 1004 32.00 13.12 14.98
N ALA A 1005 30.69 13.27 15.23
CA ALA A 1005 29.58 12.84 14.36
C ALA A 1005 28.21 13.39 14.82
N SER A 1006 27.21 13.50 13.91
CA SER A 1006 25.81 13.83 14.25
C SER A 1006 24.76 13.13 13.37
N CYS A 1007 23.68 12.61 13.98
CA CYS A 1007 22.46 12.13 13.32
C CYS A 1007 21.28 12.18 14.31
N ASN A 1008 20.08 12.59 13.87
CA ASN A 1008 18.84 12.66 14.69
C ASN A 1008 19.05 13.16 16.14
N GLY A 1009 19.66 14.34 16.32
CA GLY A 1009 19.80 14.96 17.64
C GLY A 1009 20.92 14.41 18.55
N LEU A 1010 21.61 13.32 18.18
CA LEU A 1010 22.76 12.80 18.92
C LEU A 1010 24.07 13.45 18.44
N ILE A 1011 24.89 13.98 19.36
CA ILE A 1011 26.19 14.60 19.08
C ILE A 1011 27.29 13.92 19.90
N LEU A 1012 28.32 13.40 19.22
CA LEU A 1012 29.53 12.85 19.84
C LEU A 1012 30.65 13.90 19.85
N ILE A 1013 31.26 14.13 21.01
CA ILE A 1013 32.27 15.19 21.22
C ILE A 1013 33.49 14.59 21.93
N ASP A 1014 34.69 14.98 21.50
CA ASP A 1014 35.96 14.65 22.18
C ASP A 1014 36.20 15.62 23.35
N PHE A 1015 36.30 15.08 24.57
CA PHE A 1015 36.32 15.88 25.79
C PHE A 1015 37.72 16.26 26.30
N GLU A 1016 38.81 15.77 25.69
CA GLU A 1016 40.15 16.13 26.18
C GLU A 1016 40.53 17.61 25.93
N ARG A 1017 39.85 18.32 25.01
CA ARG A 1017 40.19 19.70 24.61
C ARG A 1017 39.16 20.77 24.94
N VAL A 1018 37.96 20.38 25.38
CA VAL A 1018 36.82 21.29 25.48
C VAL A 1018 36.60 21.76 26.93
N ARG A 1019 36.79 23.07 27.20
CA ARG A 1019 36.62 23.64 28.55
C ARG A 1019 35.18 24.02 28.91
N ARG A 1020 34.27 24.11 27.94
CA ARG A 1020 32.83 24.37 28.11
C ARG A 1020 32.08 23.70 26.95
N TYR A 1021 30.93 23.07 27.20
CA TYR A 1021 30.12 22.45 26.14
C TYR A 1021 28.74 23.09 26.05
N CYS A 1022 28.16 23.09 24.85
CA CYS A 1022 26.89 23.74 24.55
C CYS A 1022 25.76 22.71 24.55
N VAL A 1023 24.78 22.88 25.45
CA VAL A 1023 23.59 22.04 25.59
C VAL A 1023 22.39 22.83 25.09
N PHE A 1024 21.70 22.29 24.09
CA PHE A 1024 20.44 22.86 23.63
C PHE A 1024 19.34 22.49 24.61
N ASN A 1025 18.65 23.48 25.17
CA ASN A 1025 17.52 23.26 26.06
C ASN A 1025 16.22 23.38 25.24
N PRO A 1026 15.51 22.27 24.97
CA PRO A 1026 14.34 22.28 24.09
C PRO A 1026 13.11 22.93 24.73
N MET A 1027 13.10 23.10 26.06
CA MET A 1027 12.05 23.79 26.81
C MET A 1027 12.20 25.32 26.76
N THR A 1028 13.43 25.84 26.67
CA THR A 1028 13.68 27.29 26.61
C THR A 1028 14.03 27.78 25.20
N GLY A 1029 14.40 26.88 24.29
CA GLY A 1029 14.87 27.21 22.95
C GLY A 1029 16.27 27.85 22.90
N GLU A 1030 16.97 27.95 24.04
CA GLU A 1030 18.29 28.55 24.14
C GLU A 1030 19.41 27.50 24.16
N HIS A 1031 20.55 27.87 23.57
CA HIS A 1031 21.79 27.14 23.69
C HIS A 1031 22.52 27.57 24.96
N GLN A 1032 22.60 26.69 25.96
CA GLN A 1032 23.34 26.95 27.20
C GLN A 1032 24.77 26.42 27.10
N LEU A 1033 25.75 27.31 27.29
CA LEU A 1033 27.16 26.94 27.44
C LEU A 1033 27.44 26.59 28.91
N ILE A 1034 27.55 25.30 29.19
CA ILE A 1034 27.85 24.79 30.53
C ILE A 1034 29.36 24.67 30.68
N ALA A 1035 29.91 25.28 31.72
CA ALA A 1035 31.33 25.18 32.01
C ALA A 1035 31.68 23.76 32.46
N TYR A 1036 32.76 23.20 31.91
CA TYR A 1036 33.28 21.94 32.41
C TYR A 1036 33.83 22.18 33.84
N PRO A 1037 33.38 21.43 34.86
CA PRO A 1037 33.88 21.63 36.21
C PRO A 1037 35.39 21.32 36.25
N ASN A 1038 36.14 22.23 36.86
CA ASN A 1038 37.62 22.29 36.95
C ASN A 1038 38.38 20.95 36.84
N ALA A 1039 39.37 20.94 35.95
CA ALA A 1039 40.55 20.08 35.84
C ALA A 1039 40.52 18.76 36.66
N LEU A 1040 40.16 17.66 36.01
CA LEU A 1040 40.58 16.33 36.46
C LEU A 1040 42.04 16.08 36.05
N PRO A 1041 42.80 15.31 36.85
CA PRO A 1041 44.23 15.13 36.66
C PRO A 1041 44.55 14.51 35.31
N ASN A 1042 45.60 15.01 34.65
CA ASN A 1042 46.14 14.48 33.40
C ASN A 1042 46.35 12.96 33.50
N ASN A 1043 45.81 12.21 32.52
CA ASN A 1043 45.89 10.75 32.28
C ASN A 1043 44.59 9.93 32.44
N ILE A 1044 43.41 10.47 32.10
CA ILE A 1044 42.15 9.70 32.05
C ILE A 1044 41.52 9.83 30.66
N GLU A 1045 41.53 8.74 29.86
CA GLU A 1045 40.75 8.64 28.63
C GLU A 1045 39.24 8.64 28.97
N SER A 1046 38.49 9.60 28.41
CA SER A 1046 37.06 9.79 28.68
C SER A 1046 36.25 9.91 27.38
N ILE A 1047 35.08 9.26 27.34
CA ILE A 1047 34.19 9.26 26.16
C ILE A 1047 32.78 9.64 26.59
N GLY A 1048 32.17 10.63 25.93
CA GLY A 1048 30.80 11.07 26.19
C GLY A 1048 29.81 10.59 25.12
N LEU A 1049 28.66 10.09 25.56
CA LEU A 1049 27.52 9.67 24.74
C LEU A 1049 26.25 10.41 25.22
N ALA A 1050 25.63 11.20 24.36
CA ALA A 1050 24.31 11.77 24.63
C ALA A 1050 23.25 10.73 24.24
N VAL A 1051 22.30 10.43 25.12
CA VAL A 1051 21.26 9.42 24.87
C VAL A 1051 19.88 10.06 25.02
N GLU A 1052 19.06 9.88 23.99
CA GLU A 1052 17.68 10.36 23.93
C GLU A 1052 16.75 9.37 24.65
N TYR A 1053 15.79 9.89 25.43
CA TYR A 1053 14.77 9.07 26.07
C TYR A 1053 13.52 8.94 25.18
N PRO A 1054 12.72 7.86 25.28
CA PRO A 1054 11.48 7.70 24.51
C PRO A 1054 10.36 8.73 24.80
N LYS A 1055 10.61 9.70 25.71
CA LYS A 1055 9.73 10.84 25.98
C LYS A 1055 10.50 12.11 25.60
N ALA A 1056 9.88 12.96 24.78
CA ALA A 1056 10.50 14.05 24.02
C ALA A 1056 11.26 15.13 24.83
N ASP A 1057 11.12 15.15 26.16
CA ASP A 1057 11.57 16.26 27.02
C ASP A 1057 12.84 15.97 27.85
N HIS A 1058 13.38 14.73 27.79
CA HIS A 1058 14.49 14.30 28.65
C HIS A 1058 15.69 13.80 27.83
N TYR A 1059 16.86 14.38 28.08
CA TYR A 1059 18.13 13.90 27.54
C TYR A 1059 19.09 13.56 28.68
N LYS A 1060 19.79 12.42 28.60
CA LYS A 1060 20.86 12.08 29.54
C LYS A 1060 22.20 12.05 28.81
N LEU A 1061 23.16 12.86 29.26
CA LEU A 1061 24.55 12.78 28.82
C LEU A 1061 25.30 11.78 29.70
N VAL A 1062 25.85 10.74 29.09
CA VAL A 1062 26.60 9.67 29.75
C VAL A 1062 28.08 9.82 29.43
N THR A 1063 28.94 10.09 30.41
CA THR A 1063 30.39 10.08 30.24
C THR A 1063 30.99 8.84 30.85
N ILE A 1064 31.86 8.14 30.14
CA ILE A 1064 32.54 6.92 30.59
C ILE A 1064 34.01 7.26 30.82
N ASN A 1065 34.47 7.06 32.06
CA ASN A 1065 35.86 7.25 32.45
C ASN A 1065 36.46 5.93 32.90
N LYS A 1066 37.63 5.61 32.34
CA LYS A 1066 38.43 4.46 32.80
C LYS A 1066 39.31 4.91 33.97
N LEU A 1067 39.16 4.25 35.12
CA LEU A 1067 39.95 4.49 36.33
C LEU A 1067 40.76 3.23 36.64
N GLU A 1068 42.07 3.41 36.83
CA GLU A 1068 42.95 2.35 37.32
C GLU A 1068 43.34 2.66 38.77
N GLU A 1069 42.81 1.90 39.72
CA GLU A 1069 43.17 1.98 41.13
C GLU A 1069 43.56 0.59 41.64
N ASN A 1070 44.74 0.48 42.26
CA ASN A 1070 45.23 -0.74 42.93
C ASN A 1070 45.05 -2.03 42.09
N SER A 1071 45.48 -1.99 40.83
CA SER A 1071 45.46 -3.13 39.89
C SER A 1071 44.06 -3.64 39.48
N ASN A 1072 42.98 -2.94 39.84
CA ASN A 1072 41.62 -3.22 39.37
C ASN A 1072 41.19 -2.17 38.34
N LEU A 1073 40.49 -2.62 37.29
CA LEU A 1073 39.95 -1.77 36.23
C LEU A 1073 38.52 -1.35 36.60
N PHE A 1074 38.31 -0.05 36.74
CA PHE A 1074 36.99 0.51 37.00
C PHE A 1074 36.54 1.36 35.83
N TYR A 1075 35.31 1.16 35.39
CA TYR A 1075 34.63 2.04 34.43
C TYR A 1075 33.59 2.85 35.19
N LYS A 1076 33.78 4.16 35.21
CA LYS A 1076 32.93 5.10 35.91
C LYS A 1076 32.07 5.87 34.92
N PHE A 1077 30.78 5.66 34.99
CA PHE A 1077 29.77 6.27 34.14
C PHE A 1077 29.16 7.45 34.88
N ARG A 1078 29.12 8.65 34.29
CA ARG A 1078 28.42 9.81 34.86
C ARG A 1078 27.25 10.20 33.99
N LEU A 1079 26.07 10.31 34.57
CA LEU A 1079 24.83 10.71 33.89
C LEU A 1079 24.41 12.11 34.33
N LEU A 1080 24.12 12.98 33.36
CA LEU A 1080 23.56 14.33 33.57
C LEU A 1080 22.24 14.44 32.81
N ALA A 1081 21.16 14.77 33.52
CA ALA A 1081 19.83 14.96 32.95
C ALA A 1081 19.58 16.43 32.55
N SER A 1082 18.90 16.66 31.43
CA SER A 1082 18.56 18.00 30.90
C SER A 1082 17.75 18.86 31.88
N GLU A 1083 16.93 18.25 32.73
CA GLU A 1083 16.03 18.96 33.66
C GLU A 1083 16.71 19.47 34.94
N GLN A 1084 17.89 18.94 35.30
CA GLN A 1084 18.69 19.42 36.43
C GLN A 1084 20.13 19.74 35.98
N PRO A 1085 20.31 20.82 35.19
CA PRO A 1085 21.62 21.22 34.70
C PRO A 1085 22.50 21.66 35.90
N GLY A 1086 23.35 20.73 36.36
CA GLY A 1086 24.27 20.95 37.48
C GLY A 1086 24.56 19.72 38.36
N LEU A 1087 23.75 18.66 38.30
CA LEU A 1087 23.90 17.48 39.16
C LEU A 1087 24.28 16.22 38.35
N TRP A 1088 25.49 15.70 38.55
CA TRP A 1088 25.95 14.45 37.94
C TRP A 1088 25.69 13.25 38.86
N ARG A 1089 25.13 12.16 38.33
CA ARG A 1089 25.05 10.86 39.01
C ARG A 1089 26.15 9.93 38.51
N GLU A 1090 26.82 9.22 39.40
CA GLU A 1090 27.96 8.34 39.05
C GLU A 1090 27.60 6.86 39.29
N ILE A 1091 27.90 6.00 38.32
CA ILE A 1091 27.79 4.54 38.40
C ILE A 1091 29.19 3.94 38.19
N LEU A 1092 29.62 3.04 39.07
CA LEU A 1092 30.94 2.41 39.03
C LEU A 1092 30.80 0.93 38.67
N LEU A 1093 31.40 0.52 37.57
CA LEU A 1093 31.48 -0.88 37.14
C LEU A 1093 32.92 -1.37 37.33
N ARG A 1094 33.09 -2.38 38.18
CA ARG A 1094 34.39 -3.05 38.39
C ARG A 1094 34.52 -4.20 37.40
N THR A 1095 35.64 -4.28 36.70
CA THR A 1095 35.96 -5.38 35.79
C THR A 1095 37.45 -5.72 35.89
N ASN A 1096 37.80 -6.94 35.47
CA ASN A 1096 39.19 -7.38 35.35
C ASN A 1096 39.67 -7.34 33.88
N SER A 1097 38.77 -7.05 32.95
CA SER A 1097 39.01 -7.05 31.50
C SER A 1097 39.08 -5.64 30.94
N PHE A 1098 40.13 -5.34 30.17
CA PHE A 1098 40.35 -4.03 29.56
C PHE A 1098 39.44 -3.85 28.33
N ILE A 1099 38.54 -2.88 28.38
CA ILE A 1099 37.70 -2.43 27.26
C ILE A 1099 38.37 -1.23 26.60
N SER A 1100 38.79 -1.38 25.34
CA SER A 1100 39.36 -0.29 24.53
C SER A 1100 38.29 0.34 23.62
N LEU A 1101 37.83 1.54 23.97
CA LEU A 1101 36.80 2.27 23.24
C LEU A 1101 37.41 3.27 22.24
N PHE A 1102 38.12 2.82 21.20
CA PHE A 1102 38.45 3.70 20.06
C PHE A 1102 37.20 4.17 19.29
N VAL A 1103 37.14 5.48 19.02
CA VAL A 1103 36.10 6.19 18.26
C VAL A 1103 36.21 5.85 16.76
N GLY A 1104 35.11 5.43 16.14
CA GLY A 1104 35.01 5.28 14.68
C GLY A 1104 34.63 3.89 14.13
N GLY A 1105 33.79 3.11 14.82
CA GLY A 1105 33.22 1.86 14.28
C GLY A 1105 31.71 1.76 14.50
N PRO A 1106 30.93 1.11 13.61
CA PRO A 1106 29.48 1.00 13.72
C PRO A 1106 29.12 0.00 14.83
N HIS A 1107 27.83 -0.11 15.16
CA HIS A 1107 27.22 -1.07 16.14
C HIS A 1107 26.86 -0.49 17.50
N VAL A 1108 26.09 0.60 17.49
CA VAL A 1108 25.14 0.91 18.56
C VAL A 1108 23.77 0.49 18.05
N TYR A 1109 23.09 -0.40 18.78
CA TYR A 1109 21.74 -0.87 18.42
C TYR A 1109 20.76 -0.56 19.56
N TRP A 1110 19.54 -0.11 19.23
CA TRP A 1110 18.62 0.52 20.18
C TRP A 1110 17.25 -0.19 20.29
N GLY A 1111 16.64 -0.12 21.48
CA GLY A 1111 15.24 -0.48 21.77
C GLY A 1111 14.77 0.05 23.14
N ASP A 1112 13.83 1.00 23.13
CA ASP A 1112 13.23 1.68 24.29
C ASP A 1112 14.22 2.23 25.35
N SER A 1113 14.51 1.47 26.41
CA SER A 1113 15.39 1.88 27.53
C SER A 1113 16.68 1.07 27.62
N LEU A 1114 16.95 0.17 26.66
CA LEU A 1114 18.12 -0.71 26.69
C LEU A 1114 19.05 -0.43 25.49
N TYR A 1115 20.32 -0.24 25.79
CA TYR A 1115 21.38 0.10 24.84
C TYR A 1115 22.50 -0.93 24.95
N TRP A 1116 23.16 -1.28 23.85
CA TRP A 1116 24.33 -2.14 23.95
C TRP A 1116 25.40 -1.83 22.90
N LEU A 1117 26.63 -2.14 23.28
CA LEU A 1117 27.85 -1.92 22.52
C LEU A 1117 28.57 -3.26 22.39
N ARG A 1118 28.96 -3.63 21.16
CA ARG A 1118 29.75 -4.82 20.89
C ARG A 1118 31.13 -4.43 20.40
N LYS A 1119 32.18 -4.97 21.02
CA LYS A 1119 33.56 -4.79 20.54
C LYS A 1119 34.47 -5.93 20.94
N ASN A 1120 35.27 -6.43 19.98
CA ASN A 1120 36.23 -7.53 20.13
C ASN A 1120 35.67 -8.87 20.63
N GLY A 1121 34.35 -9.07 20.55
CA GLY A 1121 33.68 -10.26 21.07
C GLY A 1121 32.94 -10.01 22.38
N SER A 1122 33.28 -8.95 23.13
CA SER A 1122 32.56 -8.55 24.35
C SER A 1122 31.35 -7.67 24.04
N VAL A 1123 30.32 -7.77 24.87
CA VAL A 1123 29.05 -7.05 24.77
C VAL A 1123 28.81 -6.29 26.07
N LEU A 1124 28.72 -4.96 26.01
CA LEU A 1124 28.36 -4.09 27.12
C LEU A 1124 26.91 -3.63 26.92
N ALA A 1125 26.00 -4.04 27.79
CA ALA A 1125 24.60 -3.63 27.78
C ALA A 1125 24.30 -2.64 28.91
N PHE A 1126 23.42 -1.68 28.65
CA PHE A 1126 23.09 -0.56 29.53
C PHE A 1126 21.58 -0.33 29.54
N ASP A 1127 20.96 -0.33 30.71
CA ASP A 1127 19.53 -0.03 30.91
C ASP A 1127 19.39 1.38 31.49
N THR A 1128 18.93 2.32 30.67
CA THR A 1128 18.76 3.73 31.06
C THR A 1128 17.58 3.95 32.00
N LYS A 1129 16.64 3.01 32.09
CA LYS A 1129 15.46 3.08 32.98
C LYS A 1129 15.76 2.52 34.35
N ARG A 1130 16.61 1.50 34.43
CA ARG A 1130 17.10 0.96 35.70
C ARG A 1130 18.38 1.64 36.21
N GLU A 1131 19.01 2.45 35.38
CA GLU A 1131 20.32 3.07 35.67
C GLU A 1131 21.40 2.01 35.96
N GLU A 1132 21.41 0.91 35.20
CA GLU A 1132 22.31 -0.23 35.40
C GLU A 1132 23.11 -0.56 34.13
N ALA A 1133 24.32 -1.11 34.30
CA ALA A 1133 25.21 -1.54 33.22
C ALA A 1133 25.71 -2.96 33.46
N THR A 1134 25.84 -3.78 32.41
CA THR A 1134 26.37 -5.15 32.49
C THR A 1134 27.31 -5.45 31.33
N LEU A 1135 28.49 -5.98 31.64
CA LEU A 1135 29.49 -6.39 30.66
C LEU A 1135 29.51 -7.92 30.54
N ILE A 1136 29.41 -8.42 29.31
CA ILE A 1136 29.55 -9.83 28.96
C ILE A 1136 30.83 -9.96 28.13
N ASP A 1137 31.83 -10.63 28.67
CA ASP A 1137 33.16 -10.70 28.06
C ASP A 1137 33.29 -11.92 27.13
N HIS A 1138 33.57 -11.71 25.84
CA HIS A 1138 33.85 -12.75 24.83
C HIS A 1138 33.01 -14.05 24.90
N PRO A 1139 31.68 -14.02 24.62
CA PRO A 1139 30.84 -15.21 24.62
C PRO A 1139 31.28 -16.24 23.56
N GLU A 1140 31.31 -17.53 23.91
CA GLU A 1140 31.96 -18.60 23.13
C GLU A 1140 31.41 -18.81 21.69
N PHE A 1141 30.21 -18.33 21.36
CA PHE A 1141 29.52 -18.49 20.06
C PHE A 1141 29.36 -17.16 19.29
N LEU A 1142 30.06 -16.10 19.71
CA LEU A 1142 30.10 -14.82 19.00
C LEU A 1142 31.45 -14.65 18.30
N ASP A 1143 31.52 -15.02 17.01
CA ASP A 1143 32.70 -14.78 16.19
C ASP A 1143 32.85 -13.30 15.81
N ARG A 1144 34.08 -12.81 15.65
CA ARG A 1144 34.43 -11.37 15.73
C ARG A 1144 33.91 -10.48 14.58
N ASP A 1145 33.42 -11.04 13.48
CA ASP A 1145 33.35 -10.32 12.20
C ASP A 1145 31.96 -10.20 11.51
N TYR A 1146 30.83 -10.45 12.19
CA TYR A 1146 29.48 -10.33 11.57
C TYR A 1146 28.54 -9.31 12.26
N GLU A 1147 27.95 -8.43 11.43
CA GLU A 1147 26.90 -7.46 11.79
C GLU A 1147 25.51 -8.14 11.80
N CYS A 1148 24.87 -8.26 12.98
CA CYS A 1148 23.49 -8.75 13.07
C CYS A 1148 22.51 -7.59 12.84
N THR A 1149 21.72 -7.62 11.76
CA THR A 1149 20.56 -6.73 11.60
C THR A 1149 19.33 -7.38 12.23
N VAL A 1150 18.76 -6.78 13.28
CA VAL A 1150 17.70 -7.39 14.10
C VAL A 1150 16.53 -6.41 14.28
N ILE A 1151 15.30 -6.91 14.15
CA ILE A 1151 14.06 -6.21 14.46
C ILE A 1151 13.63 -6.65 15.86
N ALA A 1152 13.47 -5.71 16.79
CA ALA A 1152 12.98 -6.02 18.13
C ALA A 1152 11.44 -6.11 18.13
N THR A 1153 10.91 -7.11 18.82
CA THR A 1153 9.49 -7.31 19.11
C THR A 1153 9.38 -7.71 20.58
N PHE A 1154 8.27 -7.39 21.23
CA PHE A 1154 8.08 -7.71 22.65
C PHE A 1154 6.97 -8.73 22.78
N ASP A 1155 7.18 -9.73 23.63
CA ASP A 1155 6.10 -10.65 23.97
C ASP A 1155 5.15 -10.04 25.02
N SER A 1156 4.04 -10.72 25.24
CA SER A 1156 2.99 -10.33 26.17
C SER A 1156 3.43 -10.26 27.66
N ALA A 1157 4.69 -10.57 27.96
CA ALA A 1157 5.31 -10.40 29.28
C ALA A 1157 6.36 -9.25 29.31
N ASN A 1158 6.36 -8.35 28.32
CA ASN A 1158 7.34 -7.27 28.14
C ASN A 1158 8.81 -7.76 27.99
N ARG A 1159 9.00 -8.99 27.52
CA ARG A 1159 10.34 -9.51 27.25
C ARG A 1159 10.70 -9.17 25.81
N CYS A 1160 11.84 -8.51 25.63
CA CYS A 1160 12.34 -8.14 24.32
C CYS A 1160 12.85 -9.38 23.59
N TRP A 1161 12.23 -9.68 22.46
CA TRP A 1161 12.63 -10.69 21.50
C TRP A 1161 13.17 -10.01 20.24
N MET A 1162 14.35 -10.37 19.79
CA MET A 1162 14.95 -9.79 18.59
C MET A 1162 14.90 -10.81 17.46
N VAL A 1163 14.26 -10.45 16.35
CA VAL A 1163 14.08 -11.28 15.15
C VAL A 1163 14.99 -10.77 14.02
N PRO A 1164 15.88 -11.60 13.45
CA PRO A 1164 16.79 -11.14 12.39
C PRO A 1164 16.05 -10.62 11.15
N ARG A 1165 16.55 -9.54 10.56
CA ARG A 1165 15.94 -8.90 9.37
C ARG A 1165 16.10 -9.75 8.10
N THR A 1166 17.10 -10.62 8.06
CA THR A 1166 17.33 -11.64 7.03
C THR A 1166 17.81 -12.93 7.69
N LEU A 1167 17.26 -14.08 7.28
CA LEU A 1167 17.63 -15.40 7.83
C LEU A 1167 18.77 -16.09 7.07
N ASP A 1168 19.10 -15.64 5.85
CA ASP A 1168 19.93 -16.41 4.91
C ASP A 1168 21.46 -16.39 5.15
N ASN A 1169 21.97 -15.61 6.11
CA ASN A 1169 23.42 -15.35 6.27
C ASN A 1169 24.14 -16.13 7.40
N PHE A 1170 23.50 -17.11 8.05
CA PHE A 1170 24.05 -17.75 9.26
C PHE A 1170 24.67 -19.13 8.99
N VAL A 1171 25.90 -19.18 8.46
CA VAL A 1171 26.57 -20.47 8.19
C VAL A 1171 27.88 -20.63 8.98
N LEU A 1172 28.10 -21.85 9.52
CA LEU A 1172 29.36 -22.32 10.11
C LEU A 1172 30.57 -22.04 9.22
N ASN A 1173 31.69 -21.62 9.81
CA ASN A 1173 32.99 -21.81 9.18
C ASN A 1173 33.57 -23.19 9.55
N GLN A 1174 34.39 -23.77 8.66
CA GLN A 1174 34.92 -25.14 8.72
C GLN A 1174 35.76 -25.49 9.97
N GLN A 1175 35.92 -24.58 10.94
CA GLN A 1175 36.70 -24.77 12.16
C GLN A 1175 35.86 -25.03 13.43
N GLY A 1176 34.53 -25.13 13.31
CA GLY A 1176 33.66 -25.51 14.43
C GLY A 1176 33.29 -24.39 15.42
N SER A 1177 33.52 -23.11 15.06
CA SER A 1177 32.98 -21.98 15.82
C SER A 1177 31.50 -21.74 15.47
N PHE A 1178 30.64 -21.70 16.49
CA PHE A 1178 29.22 -21.38 16.36
C PHE A 1178 29.06 -19.88 16.09
N LYS A 1179 28.10 -19.50 15.22
CA LYS A 1179 27.71 -18.10 14.98
C LYS A 1179 26.26 -17.92 15.43
N GLY A 1180 26.01 -17.05 16.41
CA GLY A 1180 24.66 -16.74 16.89
C GLY A 1180 24.40 -15.25 17.07
N CYS A 1181 23.15 -14.82 16.89
CA CYS A 1181 22.70 -13.48 17.28
C CYS A 1181 21.91 -13.56 18.60
N PRO A 1182 22.07 -12.59 19.51
CA PRO A 1182 21.23 -12.51 20.71
C PRO A 1182 19.79 -12.20 20.28
N VAL A 1183 18.86 -13.01 20.77
CA VAL A 1183 17.43 -12.90 20.44
C VAL A 1183 16.57 -12.61 21.67
N ARG A 1184 17.12 -12.68 22.89
CA ARG A 1184 16.44 -12.27 24.12
C ARG A 1184 17.45 -11.89 25.20
N ILE A 1185 17.25 -10.76 25.86
CA ILE A 1185 18.13 -10.26 26.93
C ILE A 1185 17.27 -9.97 28.17
N GLY A 1186 17.51 -10.69 29.26
CA GLY A 1186 16.93 -10.44 30.58
C GLY A 1186 18.02 -10.07 31.60
N SER A 1187 17.62 -9.61 32.78
CA SER A 1187 18.56 -9.08 33.81
C SER A 1187 19.57 -10.09 34.35
N LYS A 1188 19.37 -11.40 34.09
CA LYS A 1188 20.25 -12.49 34.56
C LYS A 1188 20.48 -13.58 33.50
N GLN A 1189 19.84 -13.48 32.33
CA GLN A 1189 19.88 -14.51 31.29
C GLN A 1189 19.85 -13.90 29.89
N VAL A 1190 20.62 -14.47 28.96
CA VAL A 1190 20.70 -14.04 27.56
C VAL A 1190 20.52 -15.23 26.63
N SER A 1191 19.56 -15.17 25.71
CA SER A 1191 19.28 -16.25 24.75
C SER A 1191 19.79 -15.92 23.35
N PHE A 1192 20.34 -16.92 22.66
CA PHE A 1192 20.97 -16.83 21.35
C PHE A 1192 20.36 -17.84 20.37
N LEU A 1193 20.13 -17.42 19.13
CA LEU A 1193 19.66 -18.30 18.05
C LEU A 1193 20.84 -18.68 17.13
N VAL A 1194 21.05 -19.98 16.90
CA VAL A 1194 22.21 -20.52 16.17
C VAL A 1194 21.74 -21.52 15.11
N GLN A 1195 22.17 -21.38 13.85
CA GLN A 1195 21.80 -22.33 12.79
C GLN A 1195 22.64 -23.61 12.87
N ASN A 1196 21.96 -24.75 12.92
CA ASN A 1196 22.55 -26.07 12.81
C ASN A 1196 23.01 -26.32 11.37
N PRO A 1197 24.31 -26.56 11.14
CA PRO A 1197 24.89 -26.70 9.81
C PRO A 1197 24.45 -27.96 9.03
N GLN A 1198 24.10 -29.04 9.74
CA GLN A 1198 23.80 -30.33 9.09
C GLN A 1198 22.33 -30.40 8.68
N THR A 1199 21.44 -29.89 9.53
CA THR A 1199 19.99 -29.92 9.31
C THR A 1199 19.46 -28.62 8.70
N ARG A 1200 20.26 -27.54 8.71
CA ARG A 1200 19.85 -26.16 8.41
C ARG A 1200 18.73 -25.60 9.32
N HIS A 1201 18.39 -26.30 10.41
CA HIS A 1201 17.42 -25.83 11.40
C HIS A 1201 18.08 -24.87 12.38
N TYR A 1202 17.34 -23.98 13.03
CA TYR A 1202 17.87 -23.04 14.02
C TYR A 1202 17.58 -23.54 15.44
N ASP A 1203 18.61 -23.61 16.27
CA ASP A 1203 18.56 -24.05 17.67
C ASP A 1203 18.69 -22.83 18.60
N LEU A 1204 17.94 -22.82 19.71
CA LEU A 1204 17.97 -21.75 20.72
C LEU A 1204 18.86 -22.17 21.91
N TYR A 1205 19.77 -21.30 22.31
CA TYR A 1205 20.67 -21.48 23.45
C TYR A 1205 20.43 -20.39 24.51
N GLU A 1206 20.51 -20.72 25.78
CA GLU A 1206 20.38 -19.75 26.88
C GLU A 1206 21.66 -19.69 27.73
N TYR A 1207 22.05 -18.47 28.12
CA TYR A 1207 23.19 -18.17 28.99
C TYR A 1207 22.73 -17.54 30.29
N ASP A 1208 23.18 -18.05 31.43
CA ASP A 1208 22.88 -17.47 32.73
C ASP A 1208 24.11 -16.76 33.31
N THR A 1209 23.99 -15.45 33.53
CA THR A 1209 25.11 -14.59 33.96
C THR A 1209 25.54 -14.81 35.41
N ASN A 1210 24.74 -15.50 36.23
CA ASN A 1210 25.14 -15.82 37.61
C ASN A 1210 25.97 -17.11 37.68
N THR A 1211 25.72 -18.04 36.75
CA THR A 1211 26.38 -19.35 36.74
C THR A 1211 27.47 -19.47 35.68
N ASN A 1212 27.49 -18.57 34.69
CA ASN A 1212 28.37 -18.61 33.51
C ASN A 1212 28.24 -19.93 32.71
N VAL A 1213 27.05 -20.53 32.63
CA VAL A 1213 26.81 -21.80 31.92
C VAL A 1213 25.87 -21.60 30.72
N TYR A 1214 26.18 -22.25 29.59
CA TYR A 1214 25.34 -22.31 28.39
C TYR A 1214 24.54 -23.61 28.35
N GLN A 1215 23.23 -23.53 28.06
CA GLN A 1215 22.36 -24.69 27.90
C GLN A 1215 21.64 -24.67 26.55
N ASN A 1216 21.58 -25.83 25.88
CA ASN A 1216 20.81 -26.02 24.64
C ASN A 1216 19.33 -26.26 24.99
N ALA A 1217 18.44 -25.38 24.54
CA ALA A 1217 17.01 -25.46 24.82
C ALA A 1217 16.31 -26.39 23.81
N ALA A 1218 16.71 -27.66 23.73
CA ALA A 1218 16.07 -28.63 22.85
C ALA A 1218 14.85 -29.31 23.52
N VAL A 1219 13.74 -29.31 22.77
CA VAL A 1219 12.47 -30.03 23.02
C VAL A 1219 11.55 -29.43 24.10
N LEU A 1220 10.78 -28.42 23.70
CA LEU A 1220 9.50 -28.10 24.33
C LEU A 1220 8.42 -27.88 23.27
N HIS A 1221 7.38 -28.69 23.38
CA HIS A 1221 6.38 -29.03 22.39
C HIS A 1221 5.29 -27.94 22.29
N ARG A 1222 4.92 -27.56 21.05
CA ARG A 1222 3.73 -26.77 20.66
C ARG A 1222 3.70 -25.30 21.10
N ILE A 1223 4.36 -24.46 20.31
CA ILE A 1223 3.93 -23.06 20.11
C ILE A 1223 2.64 -23.10 19.27
N ASN A 1224 1.52 -22.72 19.89
CA ASN A 1224 0.19 -22.70 19.28
C ASN A 1224 -0.26 -21.27 18.95
N THR A 1225 0.65 -20.44 18.47
CA THR A 1225 0.36 -19.13 17.89
C THR A 1225 1.24 -18.94 16.66
N ARG A 1226 0.58 -18.79 15.51
CA ARG A 1226 1.17 -18.60 14.19
C ARG A 1226 2.05 -17.34 14.20
N MET A 1227 3.37 -17.52 14.11
CA MET A 1227 4.24 -16.49 13.55
C MET A 1227 3.92 -16.41 12.05
N TYR A 1228 3.10 -15.44 11.65
CA TYR A 1228 2.95 -15.05 10.25
C TYR A 1228 4.17 -14.22 9.85
N CYS A 1229 5.15 -14.85 9.20
CA CYS A 1229 6.18 -14.13 8.48
C CYS A 1229 5.63 -13.67 7.13
N PHE A 1230 5.32 -12.39 6.99
CA PHE A 1230 5.06 -11.79 5.68
C PHE A 1230 6.40 -11.58 4.94
N HIS A 1231 6.67 -12.45 3.96
CA HIS A 1231 7.64 -12.20 2.89
C HIS A 1231 7.00 -12.52 1.54
N PRO A 1232 7.17 -11.71 0.48
CA PRO A 1232 6.37 -11.80 -0.76
C PRO A 1232 6.72 -12.97 -1.71
N THR A 1233 7.52 -13.95 -1.30
CA THR A 1233 8.02 -15.02 -2.19
C THR A 1233 7.46 -16.41 -1.93
N LEU A 1234 6.40 -16.54 -1.10
CA LEU A 1234 5.77 -17.83 -0.80
C LEU A 1234 4.27 -17.86 -1.14
N ALA A 1235 3.90 -17.33 -2.31
CA ALA A 1235 2.66 -17.68 -2.98
C ALA A 1235 2.92 -18.82 -3.98
N SER A 1236 3.28 -20.00 -3.48
CA SER A 1236 3.11 -21.24 -4.22
C SER A 1236 1.88 -21.93 -3.65
N VAL A 1237 0.74 -21.82 -4.34
CA VAL A 1237 -0.47 -22.60 -4.02
C VAL A 1237 -0.14 -24.08 -4.23
N HIS A 1238 -0.07 -24.82 -3.13
CA HIS A 1238 -0.25 -26.27 -3.17
C HIS A 1238 -1.72 -26.57 -3.48
N SER A 1239 -1.97 -27.16 -4.63
CA SER A 1239 -3.23 -27.82 -4.97
C SER A 1239 -3.40 -29.09 -4.13
N THR A 1240 -4.61 -29.30 -3.60
CA THR A 1240 -5.12 -30.64 -3.32
C THR A 1240 -6.50 -30.79 -3.98
N PRO A 1241 -6.83 -31.99 -4.48
CA PRO A 1241 -7.91 -32.22 -5.42
C PRO A 1241 -9.23 -32.48 -4.68
N ASP A 1242 -10.35 -31.93 -5.16
CA ASP A 1242 -11.64 -32.63 -5.26
C ASP A 1242 -12.71 -31.76 -5.96
N ASN A 1243 -13.33 -32.37 -6.97
CA ASN A 1243 -14.63 -32.07 -7.61
C ASN A 1243 -14.77 -30.92 -8.63
N ASP A 1244 -14.52 -31.28 -9.90
CA ASP A 1244 -15.43 -31.20 -11.05
C ASP A 1244 -16.51 -30.11 -11.10
N VAL A 1245 -16.25 -29.04 -11.88
CA VAL A 1245 -17.20 -28.54 -12.90
C VAL A 1245 -16.41 -28.06 -14.12
N LEU A 1246 -16.72 -28.66 -15.27
CA LEU A 1246 -16.24 -28.34 -16.61
C LEU A 1246 -16.67 -26.95 -17.07
N ILE A 1247 -15.74 -26.16 -17.62
CA ILE A 1247 -16.06 -25.09 -18.59
C ILE A 1247 -15.05 -25.18 -19.75
N ASP A 1248 -15.58 -25.68 -20.87
CA ASP A 1248 -15.06 -25.50 -22.23
C ASP A 1248 -15.09 -24.00 -22.57
N ASP A 1249 -13.92 -23.41 -22.84
CA ASP A 1249 -13.71 -22.31 -23.81
C ASP A 1249 -12.26 -21.78 -23.70
N GLN A 1250 -11.28 -22.63 -24.03
CA GLN A 1250 -9.85 -22.24 -24.05
C GLN A 1250 -9.36 -21.69 -25.40
N GLU A 1251 -10.16 -21.72 -26.46
CA GLU A 1251 -9.76 -21.14 -27.76
C GLU A 1251 -10.08 -19.63 -27.90
N HIS A 1252 -10.80 -19.03 -26.95
CA HIS A 1252 -11.09 -17.59 -26.97
C HIS A 1252 -10.29 -16.75 -25.95
N ILE A 1253 -9.55 -17.41 -25.05
CA ILE A 1253 -8.71 -16.75 -24.02
C ILE A 1253 -7.29 -16.44 -24.54
N ALA A 1254 -6.83 -17.12 -25.58
CA ALA A 1254 -5.48 -16.93 -26.12
C ALA A 1254 -5.29 -15.62 -26.92
N GLU A 1255 -6.36 -15.01 -27.44
CA GLU A 1255 -6.26 -13.73 -28.17
C GLU A 1255 -6.40 -12.50 -27.26
N ASN A 1256 -6.95 -12.62 -26.04
CA ASN A 1256 -7.17 -11.48 -25.12
C ASN A 1256 -6.16 -11.38 -23.96
N LEU A 1257 -5.20 -12.30 -23.84
CA LEU A 1257 -4.17 -12.24 -22.79
C LEU A 1257 -3.10 -11.15 -23.02
N ASN A 1258 -2.98 -10.63 -24.25
CA ASN A 1258 -2.15 -9.45 -24.52
C ASN A 1258 -2.86 -8.14 -24.14
N ASP A 1259 -4.20 -8.11 -24.19
CA ASP A 1259 -4.96 -6.90 -23.82
C ASP A 1259 -5.18 -6.79 -22.30
N ILE A 1260 -5.31 -7.90 -21.57
CA ILE A 1260 -5.37 -7.89 -20.10
C ILE A 1260 -4.00 -7.59 -19.46
N LYS A 1261 -2.89 -7.96 -20.14
CA LYS A 1261 -1.55 -7.56 -19.70
C LYS A 1261 -1.26 -6.07 -19.90
N LEU A 1262 -1.98 -5.40 -20.80
CA LEU A 1262 -1.92 -3.95 -20.90
C LEU A 1262 -2.75 -3.26 -19.79
N PHE A 1263 -3.80 -3.88 -19.26
CA PHE A 1263 -4.64 -3.29 -18.20
C PHE A 1263 -4.05 -3.37 -16.78
N ILE A 1264 -2.99 -4.17 -16.56
CA ILE A 1264 -2.22 -4.17 -15.29
C ILE A 1264 -0.97 -3.25 -15.41
N ILE A 1265 -0.73 -2.70 -16.61
CA ILE A 1265 0.37 -1.76 -16.89
C ILE A 1265 -0.14 -0.34 -17.19
N GLU A 1266 -1.38 -0.14 -17.67
CA GLU A 1266 -2.17 1.08 -17.41
C GLU A 1266 -2.64 1.11 -15.95
#